data_AF-A0A3Q3FE15-F1
#
_entry.id   AF-A0A3Q3FE15-F1
#
_cell.length_a   1.000
_cell.length_b   1.000
_cell.length_c   1.000
_cell.angle_alpha   90.00
_cell.angle_beta   90.00
_cell.angle_gamma   90.00
#
_symmetry.space_group_name_H-M   'P 1'
#
loop_
_entity.id
_entity.type
_entity.pdbx_description
1 polymer ?
#
loop_
_entity_poly.entity_id
_entity_poly.type
_entity_poly.pdbx_seq_one_letter_code
_entity_poly.pdbx_strand_id
1 'polypeptide(L)'
;MGKCPLKWGQSLYILGNLLSEGFLAPGEIDPLNRRFSTIAKPDVVVQVSILAETEEIKELLMKNGINVETVADIHPIHVQPSRVLSHIYARLGRNPRLGLTGRPYRRIGVLGTSKFYIIRNTMFSFTPQFIDHQQFYLALDNKMIVESLRTEIAYLASRWRMTGRPTVTFPISQTMLTEDHTNLDPAVLATLKKLQDGYYGGARIQTGKLSEFMTTSCFAHLSFLDGKASGSMSRRDEEYDDDDDGDEAVADGYVHELRCDDEADDLAQYLDHLLAHAAPKKPKQEVKGLGRFKAAAAKTKAMVSLMNKAQGLDVHDVNMYLPNKLFRTRQPSLNLNLPDPVPGQESQGPQVLLAALSEIPRDASGAIDHHALAQMLKDTQNLQDQADILYILFKDKGMEWDTHLHGKGSTVRSLLSDLYEKAGELKHWSLIRMISGMLRKKVEELDSACSDLLAHQKHLTVGLPPEPREKTITAPIPPDLLANLIEEASDNNISVAILTQEIMVYLAMSIRTQPNLFSEMFRLRIGLIIQVMATELAQSLNCSGEEATESLMGLSPSELKNLLHHILSGKEFGVQRSVREMEAGVSPAISIHQLGNTGATKSERAGISKLKSDMKMLEHRLSLSGERRLSLFDPFKEPRLSLTDPAEGSRSYSLDIDNVESGRYRLPSIESLDIPECIPAAKDTRHGQWLRRRRLDGALNRVPVGFYQKVWKILQKCHGLSIEGFVLPSSTTREMTPGEIKFSVHVETVLNRVPQPEYRQLLVEAILVLTMLADVEIPSIGSIIHVEKIVHIANDMFCKDQVT
;
A
#
# COMPACT_ATOMS: atom_id res chain seq x y z
N MET A 1 -7.01 -41.57 -8.53
CA MET A 1 -5.92 -42.33 -7.91
C MET A 1 -4.58 -41.70 -8.31
N GLY A 2 -3.67 -41.46 -7.36
CA GLY A 2 -2.35 -40.87 -7.64
C GLY A 2 -1.33 -41.89 -8.14
N LYS A 3 -0.25 -41.43 -8.79
CA LYS A 3 0.85 -42.31 -9.26
C LYS A 3 1.61 -42.89 -8.07
N CYS A 4 1.86 -44.21 -8.09
CA CYS A 4 2.75 -44.89 -7.16
C CYS A 4 4.13 -45.14 -7.80
N PRO A 5 5.23 -45.16 -7.02
CA PRO A 5 5.27 -44.89 -5.58
C PRO A 5 5.12 -43.39 -5.25
N LEU A 6 4.40 -43.11 -4.15
CA LEU A 6 4.30 -41.77 -3.57
C LEU A 6 5.62 -41.42 -2.88
N LYS A 7 6.58 -40.87 -3.64
CA LYS A 7 7.93 -40.51 -3.14
C LYS A 7 7.87 -39.70 -1.85
N TRP A 8 6.95 -38.74 -1.73
CA TRP A 8 6.76 -37.95 -0.51
C TRP A 8 6.41 -38.80 0.73
N GLY A 9 5.53 -39.78 0.59
CA GLY A 9 5.18 -40.71 1.67
C GLY A 9 6.35 -41.63 2.04
N GLN A 10 7.12 -42.10 1.06
CA GLN A 10 8.33 -42.88 1.31
C GLN A 10 9.42 -42.05 2.02
N SER A 11 9.63 -40.80 1.62
CA SER A 11 10.57 -39.89 2.28
C SER A 11 10.17 -39.60 3.73
N LEU A 12 8.87 -39.40 4.01
CA LEU A 12 8.37 -39.22 5.37
C LEU A 12 8.51 -40.49 6.23
N TYR A 13 8.29 -41.67 5.66
CA TYR A 13 8.49 -42.94 6.36
C TYR A 13 9.96 -43.13 6.77
N ILE A 14 10.91 -42.90 5.86
CA ILE A 14 12.35 -42.96 6.15
C ILE A 14 12.73 -41.92 7.23
N LEU A 15 12.25 -40.68 7.10
CA LEU A 15 12.51 -39.62 8.08
C LEU A 15 11.97 -39.96 9.47
N GLY A 16 10.77 -40.58 9.53
CA GLY A 16 10.15 -41.06 10.76
C GLY A 16 10.95 -42.17 11.44
N ASN A 17 11.45 -43.13 10.67
CA ASN A 17 12.29 -44.21 11.21
C ASN A 17 13.59 -43.66 11.81
N LEU A 18 14.31 -42.79 11.08
CA LEU A 18 15.54 -42.16 11.57
C LEU A 18 15.33 -41.32 12.85
N LEU A 19 14.18 -40.66 12.98
CA LEU A 19 13.74 -40.00 14.22
C LEU A 19 13.51 -41.00 15.36
N SER A 20 12.80 -42.11 15.10
CA SER A 20 12.46 -43.11 16.12
C SER A 20 13.65 -43.93 16.60
N GLU A 21 14.63 -44.17 15.73
CA GLU A 21 15.87 -44.89 16.01
C GLU A 21 16.95 -43.97 16.63
N GLY A 22 16.69 -42.66 16.73
CA GLY A 22 17.60 -41.68 17.34
C GLY A 22 18.75 -41.23 16.45
N PHE A 23 18.76 -41.61 15.16
CA PHE A 23 19.74 -41.15 14.17
C PHE A 23 19.54 -39.69 13.73
N LEU A 24 18.35 -39.12 13.98
CA LEU A 24 18.03 -37.71 13.74
C LEU A 24 17.38 -37.10 14.98
N ALA A 25 17.95 -36.02 15.49
CA ALA A 25 17.34 -35.22 16.54
C ALA A 25 16.24 -34.31 15.95
N PRO A 26 15.14 -34.03 16.69
CA PRO A 26 14.09 -33.10 16.24
C PRO A 26 14.60 -31.68 15.90
N GLY A 27 15.74 -31.26 16.49
CA GLY A 27 16.39 -29.99 16.19
C GLY A 27 17.15 -29.96 14.85
N GLU A 28 17.48 -31.09 14.26
CA GLU A 28 18.18 -31.15 12.96
C GLU A 28 17.18 -31.05 11.78
N ILE A 29 15.98 -31.59 11.98
CA ILE A 29 14.85 -31.46 11.04
C ILE A 29 14.21 -30.06 11.15
N ASP A 30 14.19 -29.50 12.36
CA ASP A 30 13.63 -28.18 12.65
C ASP A 30 14.66 -27.29 13.40
N PRO A 31 15.73 -26.84 12.71
CA PRO A 31 16.81 -26.02 13.30
C PRO A 31 16.33 -24.61 13.69
N LEU A 32 15.19 -24.19 13.15
CA LEU A 32 14.53 -22.94 13.50
C LEU A 32 13.52 -23.09 14.65
N ASN A 33 13.39 -24.30 15.22
CA ASN A 33 12.49 -24.62 16.34
C ASN A 33 11.03 -24.17 16.09
N ARG A 34 10.57 -24.22 14.84
CA ARG A 34 9.22 -23.88 14.38
C ARG A 34 8.14 -24.73 15.06
N ARG A 35 8.45 -25.98 15.47
CA ARG A 35 7.53 -26.84 16.24
C ARG A 35 7.07 -26.22 17.56
N PHE A 36 7.84 -25.29 18.13
CA PHE A 36 7.47 -24.54 19.33
C PHE A 36 6.79 -23.19 19.03
N SER A 37 6.32 -22.96 17.79
CA SER A 37 5.59 -21.72 17.43
C SER A 37 4.18 -21.64 18.00
N THR A 38 3.60 -22.77 18.42
CA THR A 38 2.27 -22.90 19.04
C THR A 38 2.29 -22.74 20.56
N ILE A 39 3.46 -22.83 21.20
CA ILE A 39 3.60 -22.59 22.64
C ILE A 39 3.42 -21.09 22.88
N ALA A 40 2.59 -20.74 23.87
CA ALA A 40 2.43 -19.37 24.34
C ALA A 40 3.79 -18.82 24.80
N LYS A 41 4.37 -17.91 24.02
CA LYS A 41 5.68 -17.32 24.32
C LYS A 41 5.52 -16.17 25.32
N PRO A 42 6.54 -15.89 26.17
CA PRO A 42 6.54 -14.70 27.01
C PRO A 42 6.37 -13.46 26.14
N ASP A 43 5.53 -12.54 26.60
CA ASP A 43 5.17 -11.34 25.87
C ASP A 43 6.39 -10.44 25.61
N VAL A 44 6.56 -10.02 24.36
CA VAL A 44 7.80 -9.43 23.82
C VAL A 44 7.87 -7.95 24.22
N VAL A 45 8.89 -7.60 25.00
CA VAL A 45 9.23 -6.20 25.30
C VAL A 45 10.17 -5.69 24.21
N VAL A 46 9.74 -4.66 23.48
CA VAL A 46 10.55 -3.99 22.45
C VAL A 46 11.40 -2.91 23.12
N GLN A 47 12.71 -2.96 22.91
CA GLN A 47 13.63 -1.94 23.40
C GLN A 47 13.77 -0.85 22.34
N VAL A 48 13.75 0.41 22.76
CA VAL A 48 13.90 1.56 21.87
C VAL A 48 14.95 2.51 22.45
N SER A 49 16.07 2.67 21.75
CA SER A 49 17.08 3.67 22.10
C SER A 49 16.92 4.88 21.19
N ILE A 50 16.65 6.03 21.80
CA ILE A 50 16.53 7.31 21.12
C ILE A 50 17.91 7.96 21.11
N LEU A 51 18.37 8.41 19.94
CA LEU A 51 19.66 9.09 19.77
C LEU A 51 19.45 10.50 19.21
N ALA A 52 20.37 11.41 19.48
CA ALA A 52 20.42 12.70 18.79
C ALA A 52 21.44 12.65 17.64
N GLU A 53 21.09 13.24 16.50
CA GLU A 53 22.03 13.43 15.38
C GLU A 53 23.13 14.45 15.73
N THR A 54 22.78 15.52 16.47
CA THR A 54 23.71 16.59 16.86
C THR A 54 23.55 16.96 18.35
N GLU A 55 24.51 17.70 18.92
CA GLU A 55 24.43 18.16 20.32
C GLU A 55 23.30 19.17 20.54
N GLU A 56 22.95 20.00 19.55
CA GLU A 56 21.83 20.94 19.64
C GLU A 56 20.48 20.19 19.78
N ILE A 57 20.32 19.09 19.03
CA ILE A 57 19.13 18.22 19.14
C ILE A 57 19.10 17.52 20.52
N LYS A 58 20.26 17.14 21.06
CA LYS A 58 20.38 16.53 22.40
C LYS A 58 20.02 17.51 23.51
N GLU A 59 20.46 18.76 23.45
CA GLU A 59 20.03 19.83 24.36
C GLU A 59 18.52 20.06 24.28
N LEU A 60 17.95 20.05 23.06
CA LEU A 60 16.53 20.24 22.83
C LEU A 60 15.66 19.07 23.36
N LEU A 61 16.14 17.84 23.24
CA LEU A 61 15.53 16.65 23.84
C LEU A 61 15.62 16.69 25.37
N MET A 62 16.77 17.07 25.93
CA MET A 62 16.94 17.24 27.37
C MET A 62 16.01 18.32 27.94
N LYS A 63 15.86 19.48 27.27
CA LYS A 63 14.90 20.54 27.61
C LYS A 63 13.45 20.03 27.66
N ASN A 64 13.13 19.00 26.87
CA ASN A 64 11.82 18.36 26.81
C ASN A 64 11.65 17.18 27.80
N GLY A 65 12.66 16.89 28.64
CA GLY A 65 12.65 15.80 29.63
C GLY A 65 13.09 14.44 29.08
N ILE A 66 13.76 14.40 27.93
CA ILE A 66 14.19 13.18 27.25
C ILE A 66 15.73 13.14 27.25
N ASN A 67 16.30 12.32 28.12
CA ASN A 67 17.75 12.12 28.17
C ASN A 67 18.20 11.18 27.05
N VAL A 68 19.15 11.62 26.22
CA VAL A 68 19.63 10.90 25.03
C VAL A 68 21.14 11.04 24.87
N GLU A 69 21.71 10.14 24.08
CA GLU A 69 23.13 10.14 23.68
C GLU A 69 23.23 10.53 22.20
N THR A 70 24.31 11.19 21.79
CA THR A 70 24.59 11.39 20.35
C THR A 70 25.14 10.13 19.72
N VAL A 71 25.17 10.09 18.39
CA VAL A 71 25.87 9.03 17.62
C VAL A 71 27.38 8.98 17.93
N ALA A 72 27.98 10.07 18.44
CA ALA A 72 29.37 10.10 18.88
C ALA A 72 29.57 9.56 20.31
N ASP A 73 28.63 9.83 21.23
CA ASP A 73 28.70 9.42 22.65
C ASP A 73 28.71 7.88 22.83
N ILE A 74 28.02 7.15 21.95
CA ILE A 74 27.75 5.70 22.09
C ILE A 74 28.92 4.78 21.69
N HIS A 75 30.11 5.31 21.43
CA HIS A 75 31.29 4.51 21.10
C HIS A 75 31.60 3.51 22.23
N PRO A 76 31.85 2.21 21.96
CA PRO A 76 32.27 1.60 20.69
C PRO A 76 31.15 1.05 19.78
N ILE A 77 29.88 1.41 20.01
CA ILE A 77 28.77 0.99 19.14
C ILE A 77 28.65 1.97 17.97
N HIS A 78 28.80 1.47 16.74
CA HIS A 78 28.61 2.28 15.54
C HIS A 78 27.17 2.15 15.03
N VAL A 79 26.49 3.28 14.81
CA VAL A 79 25.14 3.31 14.22
C VAL A 79 25.24 3.59 12.72
N GLN A 80 24.50 2.83 11.92
CA GLN A 80 24.50 2.90 10.45
C GLN A 80 23.10 2.70 9.87
N PRO A 81 22.80 3.21 8.66
CA PRO A 81 21.48 3.02 8.05
C PRO A 81 21.30 1.62 7.44
N SER A 82 20.04 1.15 7.36
CA SER A 82 19.65 -0.18 6.85
C SER A 82 20.23 -0.54 5.48
N ARG A 83 20.46 0.46 4.61
CA ARG A 83 21.11 0.30 3.30
C ARG A 83 22.52 -0.29 3.42
N VAL A 84 23.32 0.15 4.40
CA VAL A 84 24.69 -0.34 4.61
C VAL A 84 24.67 -1.84 4.98
N LEU A 85 23.73 -2.24 5.83
CA LEU A 85 23.49 -3.65 6.16
C LEU A 85 23.06 -4.47 4.93
N SER A 86 22.25 -3.89 4.05
CA SER A 86 21.79 -4.53 2.82
C SER A 86 22.95 -4.79 1.85
N HIS A 87 23.87 -3.82 1.68
CA HIS A 87 25.10 -4.01 0.91
C HIS A 87 26.09 -4.99 1.58
N ILE A 88 26.23 -4.96 2.91
CA ILE A 88 27.01 -5.95 3.66
C ILE A 88 26.52 -7.37 3.36
N TYR A 89 25.21 -7.60 3.41
CA TYR A 89 24.65 -8.91 3.10
C TYR A 89 24.69 -9.30 1.63
N ALA A 90 24.80 -8.35 0.69
CA ALA A 90 24.99 -8.66 -0.73
C ALA A 90 26.34 -9.37 -0.99
N ARG A 91 27.37 -9.04 -0.19
CA ARG A 91 28.68 -9.70 -0.25
C ARG A 91 28.69 -11.15 0.24
N LEU A 92 27.65 -11.60 0.95
CA LEU A 92 27.57 -12.97 1.46
C LEU A 92 27.60 -13.98 0.29
N GLY A 93 28.61 -14.85 0.29
CA GLY A 93 28.80 -15.85 -0.77
C GLY A 93 29.48 -15.33 -2.04
N ARG A 94 29.96 -14.08 -2.07
CA ARG A 94 30.79 -13.58 -3.19
C ARG A 94 32.13 -14.29 -3.18
N ASN A 95 32.53 -14.84 -4.33
CA ASN A 95 33.83 -15.47 -4.54
C ASN A 95 34.29 -15.23 -5.99
N PRO A 96 35.18 -14.23 -6.22
CA PRO A 96 35.68 -13.92 -7.56
C PRO A 96 36.33 -15.11 -8.27
N ARG A 97 37.04 -15.98 -7.54
CA ARG A 97 37.71 -17.17 -8.11
C ARG A 97 36.74 -18.22 -8.66
N LEU A 98 35.48 -18.20 -8.22
CA LEU A 98 34.41 -19.09 -8.69
C LEU A 98 33.36 -18.35 -9.53
N GLY A 99 33.60 -17.09 -9.91
CA GLY A 99 32.62 -16.24 -10.61
C GLY A 99 31.34 -15.94 -9.81
N LEU A 100 31.33 -16.20 -8.50
CA LEU A 100 30.16 -15.98 -7.67
C LEU A 100 30.08 -14.50 -7.26
N THR A 101 29.05 -13.79 -7.71
CA THR A 101 28.83 -12.36 -7.41
C THR A 101 28.33 -12.12 -5.98
N GLY A 102 27.74 -13.12 -5.34
CA GLY A 102 27.22 -13.06 -3.97
C GLY A 102 25.70 -13.17 -3.91
N ARG A 103 25.11 -12.67 -2.82
CA ARG A 103 23.66 -12.59 -2.64
C ARG A 103 23.12 -11.39 -3.41
N PRO A 104 22.01 -11.51 -4.17
CA PRO A 104 21.35 -10.35 -4.76
C PRO A 104 21.02 -9.30 -3.70
N TYR A 105 21.18 -8.02 -4.03
CA TYR A 105 20.82 -6.92 -3.12
C TYR A 105 19.35 -7.06 -2.72
N ARG A 106 19.10 -7.09 -1.41
CA ARG A 106 17.76 -7.16 -0.82
C ARG A 106 17.75 -6.29 0.42
N ARG A 107 16.79 -5.37 0.48
CA ARG A 107 16.52 -4.52 1.64
C ARG A 107 16.26 -5.37 2.89
N ILE A 108 16.57 -4.78 4.04
CA ILE A 108 16.50 -5.45 5.34
C ILE A 108 15.58 -4.63 6.24
N GLY A 109 14.34 -5.11 6.36
CA GLY A 109 13.32 -4.51 7.21
C GLY A 109 13.57 -4.70 8.71
N VAL A 110 12.60 -4.27 9.53
CA VAL A 110 12.79 -4.04 10.97
C VAL A 110 13.26 -5.27 11.77
N LEU A 111 12.88 -6.48 11.37
CA LEU A 111 13.34 -7.75 11.98
C LEU A 111 14.86 -7.96 11.84
N GLY A 112 15.46 -7.38 10.80
CA GLY A 112 16.90 -7.40 10.58
C GLY A 112 17.62 -6.28 11.31
N THR A 113 17.09 -5.04 11.27
CA THR A 113 17.77 -3.88 11.86
C THR A 113 17.69 -3.83 13.39
N SER A 114 16.67 -4.42 14.01
CA SER A 114 16.40 -4.30 15.46
C SER A 114 17.23 -5.25 16.35
N LYS A 115 18.54 -5.34 16.08
CA LYS A 115 19.50 -6.17 16.84
C LYS A 115 20.92 -5.67 16.65
N PHE A 116 21.81 -6.07 17.55
CA PHE A 116 23.24 -5.78 17.40
C PHE A 116 23.92 -6.73 16.42
N TYR A 117 24.91 -6.20 15.74
CA TYR A 117 25.75 -6.90 14.78
C TYR A 117 27.22 -6.82 15.20
N ILE A 118 27.92 -7.95 15.19
CA ILE A 118 29.37 -8.00 15.39
C ILE A 118 30.02 -8.22 14.03
N ILE A 119 30.90 -7.29 13.65
CA ILE A 119 31.65 -7.31 12.39
C ILE A 119 33.10 -7.00 12.75
N ARG A 120 34.04 -7.93 12.48
CA ARG A 120 35.48 -7.77 12.79
C ARG A 120 35.75 -7.33 14.25
N ASN A 121 35.01 -7.92 15.19
CA ASN A 121 35.03 -7.60 16.62
C ASN A 121 34.58 -6.16 17.00
N THR A 122 33.98 -5.42 16.09
CA THR A 122 33.33 -4.12 16.35
C THR A 122 31.81 -4.27 16.39
N MET A 123 31.16 -3.52 17.26
CA MET A 123 29.72 -3.51 17.48
C MET A 123 29.02 -2.52 16.55
N PHE A 124 27.98 -2.99 15.87
CA PHE A 124 27.13 -2.19 15.00
C PHE A 124 25.65 -2.30 15.41
N SER A 125 24.92 -1.20 15.28
CA SER A 125 23.47 -1.15 15.31
C SER A 125 22.96 -0.49 14.02
N PHE A 126 21.79 -0.91 13.53
CA PHE A 126 21.24 -0.37 12.29
C PHE A 126 19.91 0.35 12.52
N THR A 127 19.74 1.51 11.90
CA THR A 127 18.48 2.25 11.96
C THR A 127 17.41 1.58 11.08
N PRO A 128 16.11 1.71 11.41
CA PRO A 128 15.03 1.24 10.54
C PRO A 128 15.04 1.92 9.15
N GLN A 129 14.56 1.21 8.13
CA GLN A 129 14.53 1.74 6.75
C GLN A 129 13.55 2.91 6.56
N PHE A 130 12.46 2.98 7.33
CA PHE A 130 11.41 4.00 7.15
C PHE A 130 11.82 5.44 7.55
N ILE A 131 13.02 5.66 8.09
CA ILE A 131 13.57 7.00 8.37
C ILE A 131 14.61 7.46 7.33
N ASP A 132 14.92 6.63 6.33
CA ASP A 132 15.94 6.93 5.31
C ASP A 132 15.38 7.81 4.17
N HIS A 133 15.33 9.12 4.41
CA HIS A 133 14.81 10.12 3.46
C HIS A 133 15.60 10.23 2.15
N GLN A 134 16.84 9.72 2.10
CA GLN A 134 17.68 9.77 0.89
C GLN A 134 17.11 8.89 -0.24
N GLN A 135 16.45 7.79 0.13
CA GLN A 135 15.83 6.87 -0.84
C GLN A 135 14.48 7.41 -1.33
N PHE A 136 13.57 7.76 -0.41
CA PHE A 136 12.18 8.10 -0.75
C PHE A 136 11.53 9.07 0.25
N TYR A 137 10.71 9.99 -0.24
CA TYR A 137 10.18 11.16 0.50
C TYR A 137 9.15 10.84 1.60
N LEU A 138 8.73 9.59 1.80
CA LEU A 138 7.80 9.23 2.88
C LEU A 138 8.36 9.60 4.27
N ALA A 139 9.68 9.61 4.42
CA ALA A 139 10.38 10.02 5.64
C ALA A 139 10.52 11.55 5.82
N LEU A 140 9.96 12.37 4.92
CA LEU A 140 9.87 13.83 5.10
C LEU A 140 8.62 14.26 5.89
N ASP A 141 7.65 13.36 6.07
CA ASP A 141 6.46 13.59 6.88
C ASP A 141 6.65 12.99 8.28
N ASN A 142 6.85 13.86 9.27
CA ASN A 142 7.04 13.48 10.67
C ASN A 142 5.88 12.64 11.26
N LYS A 143 4.63 12.89 10.83
CA LYS A 143 3.48 12.08 11.25
C LYS A 143 3.55 10.69 10.63
N MET A 144 4.02 10.58 9.39
CA MET A 144 4.23 9.30 8.70
C MET A 144 5.39 8.50 9.33
N ILE A 145 6.48 9.15 9.76
CA ILE A 145 7.57 8.51 10.51
C ILE A 145 7.04 7.93 11.83
N VAL A 146 6.33 8.73 12.62
CA VAL A 146 5.70 8.33 13.90
C VAL A 146 4.77 7.13 13.72
N GLU A 147 3.93 7.17 12.69
CA GLU A 147 2.97 6.12 12.37
C GLU A 147 3.63 4.84 11.83
N SER A 148 4.76 4.98 11.13
CA SER A 148 5.59 3.86 10.69
C SER A 148 6.28 3.20 11.89
N LEU A 149 6.89 3.98 12.79
CA LEU A 149 7.46 3.50 14.06
C LEU A 149 6.42 2.73 14.89
N ARG A 150 5.19 3.24 15.00
CA ARG A 150 4.07 2.55 15.67
C ARG A 150 3.75 1.21 15.04
N THR A 151 3.70 1.16 13.71
CA THR A 151 3.39 -0.04 12.93
C THR A 151 4.50 -1.09 13.04
N GLU A 152 5.76 -0.67 12.94
CA GLU A 152 6.92 -1.56 13.01
C GLU A 152 7.18 -2.10 14.42
N ILE A 153 6.93 -1.32 15.47
CA ILE A 153 7.00 -1.84 16.86
C ILE A 153 5.92 -2.90 17.11
N ALA A 154 4.69 -2.69 16.64
CA ALA A 154 3.62 -3.69 16.75
C ALA A 154 3.96 -4.97 15.95
N TYR A 155 4.59 -4.81 14.78
CA TYR A 155 5.08 -5.92 13.98
C TYR A 155 6.22 -6.68 14.67
N LEU A 156 7.20 -5.98 15.26
CA LEU A 156 8.24 -6.59 16.08
C LEU A 156 7.64 -7.41 17.23
N ALA A 157 6.79 -6.81 18.07
CA ALA A 157 6.23 -7.50 19.22
C ALA A 157 5.45 -8.78 18.85
N SER A 158 4.72 -8.75 17.74
CA SER A 158 3.92 -9.89 17.26
C SER A 158 4.72 -10.95 16.47
N ARG A 159 5.81 -10.56 15.79
CA ARG A 159 6.57 -11.43 14.86
C ARG A 159 7.98 -11.77 15.32
N TRP A 160 8.50 -11.18 16.40
CA TRP A 160 9.83 -11.52 16.91
C TRP A 160 9.89 -12.97 17.39
N ARG A 161 10.83 -13.73 16.83
CA ARG A 161 11.06 -15.15 17.17
C ARG A 161 12.53 -15.46 17.51
N MET A 162 13.41 -14.47 17.47
CA MET A 162 14.84 -14.62 17.76
C MET A 162 15.12 -14.60 19.26
N THR A 163 16.26 -15.17 19.68
CA THR A 163 16.75 -15.09 21.06
C THR A 163 17.24 -13.67 21.37
N GLY A 164 16.94 -13.18 22.57
CA GLY A 164 17.15 -11.78 22.96
C GLY A 164 16.00 -10.87 22.53
N ARG A 165 15.89 -9.70 23.14
CA ARG A 165 14.87 -8.69 22.85
C ARG A 165 15.17 -7.97 21.52
N PRO A 166 14.15 -7.53 20.77
CA PRO A 166 14.35 -6.60 19.66
C PRO A 166 14.73 -5.23 20.19
N THR A 167 15.78 -4.63 19.63
CA THR A 167 16.32 -3.32 20.04
C THR A 167 16.35 -2.37 18.86
N VAL A 168 15.41 -1.44 18.83
CA VAL A 168 15.25 -0.42 17.78
C VAL A 168 16.14 0.78 18.10
N THR A 169 16.95 1.21 17.14
CA THR A 169 17.75 2.44 17.24
C THR A 169 17.10 3.55 16.43
N PHE A 170 16.62 4.60 17.11
CA PHE A 170 15.81 5.65 16.52
C PHE A 170 16.49 7.03 16.71
N PRO A 171 17.32 7.47 15.74
CA PRO A 171 17.90 8.82 15.78
C PRO A 171 16.85 9.88 15.46
N ILE A 172 16.95 11.01 16.16
CA ILE A 172 16.22 12.24 15.89
C ILE A 172 17.12 13.15 15.05
N SER A 173 16.66 13.48 13.84
CA SER A 173 17.35 14.32 12.87
C SER A 173 16.78 15.74 12.80
N GLN A 174 17.51 16.65 12.16
CA GLN A 174 17.06 18.04 11.95
C GLN A 174 15.67 18.16 11.27
N THR A 175 15.32 17.20 10.40
CA THR A 175 14.00 17.12 9.73
C THR A 175 12.82 16.86 10.68
N MET A 176 13.09 16.35 11.90
CA MET A 176 12.08 16.07 12.92
C MET A 176 11.82 17.26 13.87
N LEU A 177 12.37 18.43 13.56
CA LEU A 177 12.14 19.68 14.27
C LEU A 177 10.98 20.48 13.65
N THR A 178 10.59 21.56 14.32
CA THR A 178 9.72 22.60 13.77
C THR A 178 10.43 23.40 12.66
N GLU A 179 9.66 24.11 11.83
CA GLU A 179 10.18 24.85 10.65
C GLU A 179 11.14 26.00 11.02
N ASP A 180 11.04 26.53 12.24
CA ASP A 180 11.95 27.50 12.83
C ASP A 180 13.16 26.85 13.55
N HIS A 181 13.24 25.51 13.55
CA HIS A 181 14.22 24.69 14.26
C HIS A 181 14.34 24.95 15.79
N THR A 182 13.37 25.65 16.41
CA THR A 182 13.45 25.99 17.83
C THR A 182 12.92 24.89 18.76
N ASN A 183 12.15 23.93 18.24
CA ASN A 183 11.59 22.84 19.01
C ASN A 183 11.40 21.55 18.19
N LEU A 184 11.04 20.46 18.87
CA LEU A 184 10.69 19.20 18.23
C LEU A 184 9.30 19.31 17.60
N ASP A 185 9.09 18.64 16.47
CA ASP A 185 7.76 18.50 15.88
C ASP A 185 6.76 17.95 16.93
N PRO A 186 5.57 18.55 17.11
CA PRO A 186 4.62 18.14 18.15
C PRO A 186 4.20 16.66 18.08
N ALA A 187 4.14 16.06 16.90
CA ALA A 187 3.81 14.64 16.72
C ALA A 187 4.98 13.74 17.14
N VAL A 188 6.22 14.16 16.85
CA VAL A 188 7.44 13.47 17.30
C VAL A 188 7.55 13.57 18.82
N LEU A 189 7.47 14.78 19.40
CA LEU A 189 7.55 15.00 20.84
C LEU A 189 6.49 14.21 21.62
N ALA A 190 5.23 14.22 21.16
CA ALA A 190 4.15 13.45 21.77
C ALA A 190 4.38 11.93 21.67
N THR A 191 5.11 11.47 20.66
CA THR A 191 5.48 10.07 20.48
C THR A 191 6.61 9.67 21.40
N LEU A 192 7.68 10.47 21.49
CA LEU A 192 8.82 10.19 22.37
C LEU A 192 8.38 10.08 23.84
N LYS A 193 7.47 10.95 24.30
CA LYS A 193 6.86 10.85 25.64
C LYS A 193 6.06 9.55 25.82
N LYS A 194 5.24 9.16 24.83
CA LYS A 194 4.51 7.87 24.86
C LYS A 194 5.41 6.63 24.84
N LEU A 195 6.62 6.72 24.28
CA LEU A 195 7.60 5.63 24.37
C LEU A 195 8.14 5.48 25.81
N GLN A 196 8.29 6.59 26.54
CA GLN A 196 8.68 6.59 27.96
C GLN A 196 7.58 6.03 28.88
N ASP A 197 6.30 6.12 28.51
CA ASP A 197 5.17 5.52 29.25
C ASP A 197 5.19 3.98 29.27
N GLY A 198 6.09 3.33 28.51
CA GLY A 198 6.29 1.88 28.52
C GLY A 198 5.28 1.05 27.70
N TYR A 199 4.35 1.68 26.99
CA TYR A 199 3.42 1.00 26.09
C TYR A 199 3.06 1.86 24.88
N TYR A 200 3.29 1.34 23.67
CA TYR A 200 3.02 2.05 22.42
C TYR A 200 2.74 1.09 21.28
N GLY A 201 1.86 1.47 20.36
CA GLY A 201 1.48 0.64 19.20
C GLY A 201 0.78 -0.68 19.51
N GLY A 202 0.44 -0.96 20.77
CA GLY A 202 -0.06 -2.29 21.19
C GLY A 202 1.03 -3.23 21.71
N ALA A 203 2.24 -2.72 21.96
CA ALA A 203 3.38 -3.47 22.46
C ALA A 203 3.93 -2.83 23.76
N ARG A 204 4.50 -3.66 24.64
CA ARG A 204 5.29 -3.19 25.78
C ARG A 204 6.65 -2.70 25.30
N ILE A 205 7.06 -1.54 25.82
CA ILE A 205 8.31 -0.87 25.46
C ILE A 205 9.20 -0.67 26.67
N GLN A 206 10.51 -0.71 26.42
CA GLN A 206 11.52 -0.21 27.34
C GLN A 206 12.40 0.81 26.59
N THR A 207 12.36 2.08 26.98
CA THR A 207 13.33 3.09 26.53
C THR A 207 14.57 3.07 27.41
N GLY A 208 15.72 3.42 26.84
CA GLY A 208 17.03 3.35 27.53
C GLY A 208 18.19 3.51 26.56
N LYS A 209 19.41 3.44 27.07
CA LYS A 209 20.65 3.59 26.28
C LYS A 209 21.00 2.31 25.54
N LEU A 210 21.72 2.41 24.41
CA LEU A 210 22.19 1.23 23.68
C LEU A 210 23.12 0.34 24.52
N SER A 211 23.95 0.95 25.36
CA SER A 211 24.86 0.27 26.28
C SER A 211 24.11 -0.55 27.35
N GLU A 212 22.99 -0.03 27.87
CA GLU A 212 22.14 -0.71 28.86
C GLU A 212 21.46 -1.97 28.28
N PHE A 213 21.13 -1.95 26.99
CA PHE A 213 20.44 -3.07 26.34
C PHE A 213 21.35 -4.23 25.95
N MET A 214 22.66 -4.02 25.82
CA MET A 214 23.65 -5.02 25.35
C MET A 214 23.53 -6.42 25.99
N THR A 215 23.13 -6.54 27.26
CA THR A 215 23.01 -7.85 27.93
C THR A 215 21.70 -8.61 27.62
N THR A 216 20.73 -7.93 27.00
CA THR A 216 19.35 -8.44 26.82
C THR A 216 18.89 -8.44 25.36
N SER A 217 19.55 -7.67 24.49
CA SER A 217 19.32 -7.59 23.05
C SER A 217 19.64 -8.90 22.31
N CYS A 218 19.11 -9.02 21.11
CA CYS A 218 19.57 -10.02 20.13
C CYS A 218 20.91 -9.61 19.48
N PHE A 219 21.73 -10.60 19.12
CA PHE A 219 23.01 -10.43 18.44
C PHE A 219 23.09 -11.27 17.16
N ALA A 220 23.84 -10.79 16.17
CA ALA A 220 24.23 -11.53 14.98
C ALA A 220 25.72 -11.31 14.66
N HIS A 221 26.48 -12.38 14.41
CA HIS A 221 27.89 -12.29 14.03
C HIS A 221 28.06 -12.44 12.52
N LEU A 222 28.74 -11.50 11.84
CA LEU A 222 28.93 -11.51 10.38
C LEU A 222 30.37 -11.92 10.02
N SER A 223 30.75 -13.14 10.38
CA SER A 223 32.13 -13.63 10.24
C SER A 223 32.63 -13.75 8.79
N PHE A 224 31.75 -13.68 7.79
CA PHE A 224 32.15 -13.69 6.38
C PHE A 224 32.91 -12.41 5.96
N LEU A 225 32.93 -11.36 6.78
CA LEU A 225 33.74 -10.15 6.58
C LEU A 225 35.10 -10.18 7.28
N ASP A 226 35.41 -11.24 8.06
CA ASP A 226 36.68 -11.39 8.78
C ASP A 226 37.82 -11.88 7.85
N GLY A 227 37.51 -12.14 6.58
CA GLY A 227 38.50 -12.49 5.56
C GLY A 227 39.45 -11.32 5.27
N LYS A 228 40.75 -11.54 5.52
CA LYS A 228 41.83 -10.63 5.11
C LYS A 228 41.84 -10.46 3.59
N ALA A 229 42.29 -9.28 3.12
CA ALA A 229 42.49 -8.98 1.71
C ALA A 229 43.26 -10.11 0.98
N SER A 230 42.81 -10.42 -0.24
CA SER A 230 43.41 -11.49 -1.05
C SER A 230 44.84 -11.14 -1.45
N GLY A 231 45.81 -11.84 -0.84
CA GLY A 231 47.08 -12.13 -1.51
C GLY A 231 48.13 -11.01 -1.58
N SER A 232 48.49 -10.40 -0.45
CA SER A 232 49.90 -10.05 -0.27
C SER A 232 50.66 -11.32 0.11
N MET A 233 51.01 -12.12 -0.89
CA MET A 233 51.99 -13.20 -0.75
C MET A 233 53.33 -12.66 -1.24
N SER A 234 54.32 -12.66 -0.36
CA SER A 234 55.69 -12.26 -0.69
C SER A 234 56.17 -13.04 -1.91
N ARG A 235 56.66 -12.33 -2.94
CA ARG A 235 57.64 -12.90 -3.86
C ARG A 235 58.83 -13.37 -3.00
N ARG A 236 58.99 -14.68 -2.89
CA ARG A 236 60.33 -15.25 -2.79
C ARG A 236 60.84 -15.36 -4.21
N ASP A 237 61.97 -14.73 -4.47
CA ASP A 237 62.73 -14.99 -5.67
C ASP A 237 63.33 -16.40 -5.52
N GLU A 238 62.87 -17.34 -6.33
CA GLU A 238 63.58 -18.59 -6.59
C GLU A 238 63.88 -18.61 -8.10
N GLU A 239 65.16 -18.38 -8.36
CA GLU A 239 65.84 -18.21 -9.64
C GLU A 239 66.25 -19.58 -10.17
N TYR A 240 65.70 -20.00 -11.31
CA TYR A 240 66.22 -21.10 -12.12
C TYR A 240 65.91 -20.86 -13.60
N ASP A 241 66.97 -20.74 -14.40
CA ASP A 241 66.94 -20.84 -15.85
C ASP A 241 66.66 -22.28 -16.30
N ASP A 242 66.01 -22.45 -17.45
CA ASP A 242 66.55 -23.28 -18.55
C ASP A 242 65.82 -22.96 -19.87
N ASP A 243 66.56 -23.01 -20.98
CA ASP A 243 66.12 -22.69 -22.34
C ASP A 243 65.43 -23.88 -23.05
N ASP A 244 64.47 -23.63 -23.96
CA ASP A 244 64.38 -24.32 -25.28
C ASP A 244 63.47 -23.58 -26.29
N ASP A 245 63.69 -23.84 -27.57
CA ASP A 245 63.22 -23.08 -28.74
C ASP A 245 61.81 -23.40 -29.29
N GLY A 246 61.20 -22.41 -29.95
CA GLY A 246 60.41 -22.56 -31.19
C GLY A 246 58.94 -23.03 -31.13
N ASP A 247 57.99 -22.16 -31.52
CA ASP A 247 57.53 -22.08 -32.94
C ASP A 247 56.53 -20.92 -33.15
N GLU A 248 56.43 -20.37 -34.37
CA GLU A 248 55.46 -19.31 -34.72
C GLU A 248 54.14 -19.88 -35.24
N ALA A 249 52.97 -19.51 -34.68
CA ALA A 249 51.72 -19.45 -35.45
C ALA A 249 50.55 -18.64 -34.81
N VAL A 250 49.94 -17.78 -35.63
CA VAL A 250 48.58 -17.19 -35.54
C VAL A 250 48.24 -16.27 -34.34
N ALA A 251 48.17 -14.97 -34.64
CA ALA A 251 47.43 -13.98 -33.84
C ALA A 251 45.95 -13.91 -34.24
N ASP A 252 45.04 -13.98 -33.26
CA ASP A 252 43.65 -13.50 -33.34
C ASP A 252 43.08 -13.21 -31.93
N GLY A 253 42.02 -12.41 -31.84
CA GLY A 253 41.06 -12.50 -30.72
C GLY A 253 41.17 -11.51 -29.56
N TYR A 254 41.10 -10.21 -29.81
CA TYR A 254 40.71 -9.24 -28.75
C TYR A 254 39.26 -9.50 -28.27
N VAL A 255 39.06 -9.82 -26.99
CA VAL A 255 37.85 -9.40 -26.25
C VAL A 255 38.27 -9.00 -24.84
N HIS A 256 38.16 -7.71 -24.53
CA HIS A 256 38.53 -7.16 -23.22
C HIS A 256 37.35 -7.25 -22.24
N GLU A 257 37.65 -7.48 -20.97
CA GLU A 257 36.69 -7.68 -19.88
C GLU A 257 35.82 -6.42 -19.66
N LEU A 258 34.49 -6.61 -19.60
CA LEU A 258 33.61 -5.63 -18.96
C LEU A 258 33.72 -5.78 -17.44
N ARG A 259 34.63 -5.00 -16.83
CA ARG A 259 34.81 -4.95 -15.38
C ARG A 259 33.57 -4.37 -14.70
N CYS A 260 33.05 -5.09 -13.71
CA CYS A 260 32.05 -4.60 -12.73
C CYS A 260 32.68 -4.51 -11.32
N ASP A 261 33.88 -3.92 -11.22
CA ASP A 261 34.68 -3.93 -9.98
C ASP A 261 34.73 -2.59 -9.22
N ASP A 262 34.29 -1.45 -9.78
CA ASP A 262 34.45 -0.15 -9.09
C ASP A 262 33.58 -0.03 -7.81
N GLU A 263 32.27 -0.28 -7.86
CA GLU A 263 31.41 -0.25 -6.65
C GLU A 263 31.78 -1.31 -5.59
N ALA A 264 32.58 -2.31 -5.99
CA ALA A 264 32.91 -3.44 -5.15
C ALA A 264 33.95 -3.12 -4.08
N ASP A 265 34.94 -2.27 -4.38
CA ASP A 265 35.99 -1.88 -3.45
C ASP A 265 35.55 -0.73 -2.53
N ASP A 266 34.71 0.19 -3.01
CA ASP A 266 34.24 1.36 -2.26
C ASP A 266 33.63 1.01 -0.89
N LEU A 267 32.77 -0.02 -0.81
CA LEU A 267 32.21 -0.45 0.47
C LEU A 267 33.24 -1.14 1.38
N ALA A 268 34.32 -1.71 0.84
CA ALA A 268 35.39 -2.31 1.64
C ALA A 268 36.25 -1.21 2.24
N GLN A 269 36.68 -0.27 1.39
CA GLN A 269 37.34 0.96 1.81
C GLN A 269 36.48 1.75 2.81
N TYR A 270 35.17 1.89 2.61
CA TYR A 270 34.25 2.54 3.56
C TYR A 270 34.23 1.86 4.93
N LEU A 271 34.09 0.54 4.98
CA LEU A 271 34.14 -0.22 6.23
C LEU A 271 35.53 -0.16 6.87
N ASP A 272 36.60 -0.21 6.08
CA ASP A 272 37.98 -0.07 6.54
C ASP A 272 38.25 1.33 7.10
N HIS A 273 37.73 2.40 6.47
CA HIS A 273 37.79 3.77 6.97
C HIS A 273 37.00 3.93 8.28
N LEU A 274 35.77 3.44 8.33
CA LEU A 274 34.91 3.48 9.52
C LEU A 274 35.57 2.76 10.71
N LEU A 275 36.24 1.63 10.46
CA LEU A 275 37.01 0.89 11.47
C LEU A 275 38.38 1.54 11.78
N ALA A 276 39.05 2.18 10.82
CA ALA A 276 40.34 2.85 11.02
C ALA A 276 40.22 4.12 11.86
N HIS A 277 39.12 4.85 11.75
CA HIS A 277 38.84 6.03 12.58
C HIS A 277 38.54 5.69 14.05
N ALA A 278 38.33 4.41 14.40
CA ALA A 278 38.19 3.97 15.80
C ALA A 278 39.52 3.89 16.58
N ALA A 279 40.68 4.13 15.94
CA ALA A 279 41.98 4.18 16.59
C ALA A 279 42.48 5.63 16.75
N PRO A 280 42.70 6.14 17.98
CA PRO A 280 43.07 7.55 18.19
C PRO A 280 44.50 7.83 17.70
N LYS A 281 44.64 8.72 16.70
CA LYS A 281 45.95 9.22 16.24
C LYS A 281 45.96 10.75 16.07
N LYS A 282 47.07 11.35 16.51
CA LYS A 282 47.34 12.81 16.49
C LYS A 282 47.62 13.32 15.06
N PRO A 283 47.40 14.61 14.77
CA PRO A 283 47.37 15.13 13.39
C PRO A 283 48.75 15.49 12.82
N LYS A 284 48.87 15.44 11.48
CA LYS A 284 49.83 16.21 10.66
C LYS A 284 49.22 16.59 9.29
N GLN A 285 49.80 17.61 8.66
CA GLN A 285 49.19 18.50 7.66
C GLN A 285 49.26 18.06 6.18
N GLU A 286 48.49 18.78 5.36
CA GLU A 286 48.30 18.72 3.91
C GLU A 286 49.56 19.01 3.05
N VAL A 287 49.51 18.57 1.78
CA VAL A 287 50.10 19.26 0.61
C VAL A 287 49.10 19.23 -0.55
N LYS A 288 49.04 20.30 -1.37
CA LYS A 288 48.00 20.57 -2.39
C LYS A 288 48.40 20.27 -3.84
N GLY A 289 47.38 20.02 -4.68
CA GLY A 289 47.34 20.31 -6.13
C GLY A 289 47.51 19.10 -7.08
N LEU A 290 47.00 19.10 -8.33
CA LEU A 290 46.06 19.99 -9.05
C LEU A 290 45.60 19.30 -10.37
N GLY A 291 44.36 19.50 -10.85
CA GLY A 291 43.88 19.03 -12.19
C GLY A 291 43.35 17.58 -12.20
N ARG A 292 42.08 17.21 -12.51
CA ARG A 292 40.91 17.81 -13.20
C ARG A 292 40.90 17.83 -14.76
N PHE A 293 40.25 16.79 -15.32
CA PHE A 293 39.28 16.77 -16.46
C PHE A 293 39.65 16.46 -17.94
N LYS A 294 38.84 15.53 -18.52
CA LYS A 294 38.42 15.32 -19.95
C LYS A 294 39.48 14.68 -20.88
N ALA A 295 39.13 13.98 -21.98
CA ALA A 295 37.87 13.77 -22.73
C ALA A 295 37.84 12.32 -23.34
N ALA A 296 36.74 11.59 -23.53
CA ALA A 296 35.62 11.67 -24.50
C ALA A 296 35.76 10.91 -25.86
N ALA A 297 34.69 10.18 -26.21
CA ALA A 297 34.13 9.88 -27.55
C ALA A 297 34.69 8.76 -28.47
N ALA A 298 33.86 7.70 -28.67
CA ALA A 298 33.64 6.91 -29.91
C ALA A 298 32.58 5.81 -29.63
N LYS A 299 31.64 5.39 -30.51
CA LYS A 299 31.17 5.89 -31.81
C LYS A 299 29.75 5.34 -32.11
N THR A 300 28.95 6.04 -32.92
CA THR A 300 27.57 5.72 -33.31
C THR A 300 27.47 4.73 -34.50
N LYS A 301 26.32 4.02 -34.64
CA LYS A 301 25.42 4.04 -35.84
C LYS A 301 24.96 2.66 -36.40
N ALA A 302 23.66 2.37 -36.28
CA ALA A 302 22.74 1.73 -37.27
C ALA A 302 21.43 1.29 -36.57
N MET A 303 20.25 1.18 -37.20
CA MET A 303 19.65 1.86 -38.35
C MET A 303 18.12 1.68 -38.26
N VAL A 304 17.35 2.65 -38.76
CA VAL A 304 15.88 2.61 -38.86
C VAL A 304 15.37 1.41 -39.68
N SER A 305 14.40 0.66 -39.15
CA SER A 305 13.40 -0.08 -39.94
C SER A 305 12.20 -0.51 -39.06
N LEU A 306 11.05 -0.77 -39.70
CA LEU A 306 9.84 -1.40 -39.14
C LEU A 306 8.92 -0.59 -38.21
N MET A 307 8.87 0.74 -38.34
CA MET A 307 7.55 1.37 -38.49
C MET A 307 7.09 1.17 -39.93
N ASN A 308 6.38 0.06 -40.20
CA ASN A 308 5.43 -0.10 -41.31
C ASN A 308 4.88 -1.54 -41.37
N LYS A 309 3.83 -1.82 -40.57
CA LYS A 309 2.75 -2.74 -40.95
C LYS A 309 1.55 -2.62 -40.00
N ALA A 310 0.36 -2.78 -40.57
CA ALA A 310 -0.94 -2.90 -39.89
C ALA A 310 -1.44 -1.64 -39.14
N GLN A 311 -1.65 -0.54 -39.88
CA GLN A 311 -2.94 0.13 -39.76
C GLN A 311 -4.04 -0.82 -40.24
N GLY A 312 -5.23 -0.74 -39.63
CA GLY A 312 -6.44 -1.37 -40.15
C GLY A 312 -7.14 -2.25 -39.13
N LEU A 313 -8.07 -1.66 -38.38
CA LEU A 313 -9.47 -2.11 -38.32
C LEU A 313 -10.31 -0.99 -37.70
N ASP A 314 -11.35 -0.60 -38.43
CA ASP A 314 -12.24 0.51 -38.14
C ASP A 314 -13.54 -0.03 -37.51
N VAL A 315 -13.98 0.57 -36.40
CA VAL A 315 -15.33 0.38 -35.84
C VAL A 315 -15.78 1.68 -35.17
N HIS A 316 -16.70 2.37 -35.83
CA HIS A 316 -17.53 3.38 -35.20
C HIS A 316 -18.58 2.70 -34.28
N ASP A 317 -18.71 3.13 -33.03
CA ASP A 317 -19.73 4.14 -32.75
C ASP A 317 -19.49 4.87 -31.42
N VAL A 318 -19.77 6.17 -31.40
CA VAL A 318 -19.41 7.08 -30.30
C VAL A 318 -20.67 7.81 -29.85
N ASN A 319 -21.29 7.35 -28.76
CA ASN A 319 -22.04 8.16 -27.77
C ASN A 319 -22.81 7.28 -26.77
N MET A 320 -22.29 7.12 -25.54
CA MET A 320 -23.10 6.96 -24.29
C MET A 320 -22.26 6.85 -22.99
N TYR A 321 -20.97 7.21 -23.01
CA TYR A 321 -20.13 7.20 -21.80
C TYR A 321 -20.11 8.59 -21.13
N LEU A 322 -20.40 8.63 -19.82
CA LEU A 322 -20.11 9.83 -19.01
C LEU A 322 -18.59 10.14 -19.01
N PRO A 323 -18.18 11.40 -18.82
CA PRO A 323 -16.90 11.85 -19.32
C PRO A 323 -15.68 11.28 -18.58
N ASN A 324 -14.79 10.60 -19.32
CA ASN A 324 -13.42 10.24 -18.91
C ASN A 324 -12.48 11.46 -18.75
N LYS A 325 -12.97 12.59 -18.21
CA LYS A 325 -12.20 13.83 -18.08
C LYS A 325 -11.31 13.88 -16.83
N LEU A 326 -11.62 13.10 -15.79
CA LEU A 326 -10.88 13.13 -14.51
C LEU A 326 -9.40 12.71 -14.61
N PHE A 327 -9.04 11.90 -15.61
CA PHE A 327 -7.66 11.43 -15.82
C PHE A 327 -7.20 11.52 -17.29
N ARG A 328 -7.84 12.38 -18.10
CA ARG A 328 -7.30 12.69 -19.45
C ARG A 328 -6.20 13.73 -19.31
N THR A 329 -5.13 13.53 -20.08
CA THR A 329 -4.00 14.45 -20.20
C THR A 329 -4.44 15.88 -20.47
N ARG A 330 -4.31 16.75 -19.47
CA ARG A 330 -3.44 17.91 -19.64
C ARG A 330 -2.04 17.54 -19.14
N GLN A 331 -1.03 18.23 -19.67
CA GLN A 331 0.28 18.31 -19.03
C GLN A 331 0.11 18.89 -17.61
N PRO A 332 1.12 18.82 -16.71
CA PRO A 332 1.09 19.65 -15.51
C PRO A 332 0.71 21.08 -15.90
N SER A 333 -0.15 21.71 -15.09
CA SER A 333 -0.63 23.05 -15.34
C SER A 333 0.58 23.99 -15.31
N LEU A 334 1.01 24.44 -16.49
CA LEU A 334 2.13 25.37 -16.69
C LEU A 334 1.75 26.71 -16.04
N ASN A 335 2.03 26.84 -14.75
CA ASN A 335 1.59 27.97 -13.91
C ASN A 335 2.64 29.11 -13.94
N LEU A 336 3.00 29.53 -15.15
CA LEU A 336 3.82 30.70 -15.39
C LEU A 336 3.04 31.94 -14.89
N ASN A 337 3.50 32.51 -13.78
CA ASN A 337 2.85 33.65 -13.14
C ASN A 337 3.03 34.93 -13.98
N LEU A 338 1.92 35.61 -14.30
CA LEU A 338 1.90 36.87 -15.05
C LEU A 338 1.17 37.98 -14.27
N PRO A 339 1.54 39.27 -14.45
CA PRO A 339 0.87 40.40 -13.82
C PRO A 339 -0.44 40.77 -14.53
N ASP A 340 -1.47 41.14 -13.75
CA ASP A 340 -2.84 41.39 -14.20
C ASP A 340 -3.03 42.58 -15.16
N PRO A 341 -3.91 42.44 -16.18
CA PRO A 341 -4.60 43.54 -16.83
C PRO A 341 -6.12 43.59 -16.51
N VAL A 342 -6.52 44.73 -15.94
CA VAL A 342 -7.85 45.37 -15.79
C VAL A 342 -9.10 44.66 -16.39
N PRO A 343 -10.23 44.56 -15.65
CA PRO A 343 -11.42 43.82 -16.10
C PRO A 343 -12.26 44.56 -17.15
N GLY A 344 -12.68 43.83 -18.20
CA GLY A 344 -13.70 44.28 -19.14
C GLY A 344 -14.04 43.29 -20.25
N GLN A 345 -15.34 43.02 -20.42
CA GLN A 345 -16.02 42.28 -21.52
C GLN A 345 -16.14 40.76 -21.41
N GLU A 346 -17.37 40.28 -21.63
CA GLU A 346 -17.82 38.91 -21.47
C GLU A 346 -17.87 38.13 -22.80
N SER A 347 -17.82 36.79 -22.67
CA SER A 347 -18.42 35.82 -23.60
C SER A 347 -17.89 35.68 -25.04
N GLN A 348 -16.93 34.77 -25.23
CA GLN A 348 -17.07 33.59 -26.13
C GLN A 348 -15.84 32.67 -26.03
N GLY A 349 -16.05 31.35 -25.96
CA GLY A 349 -14.97 30.38 -26.20
C GLY A 349 -14.74 30.16 -27.71
N PRO A 350 -13.60 29.56 -28.15
CA PRO A 350 -12.53 28.94 -27.36
C PRO A 350 -11.16 29.58 -27.62
N GLN A 351 -10.77 30.62 -26.86
CA GLN A 351 -9.46 31.28 -27.03
C GLN A 351 -8.41 30.96 -25.94
N VAL A 352 -8.81 30.31 -24.84
CA VAL A 352 -7.92 30.00 -23.68
C VAL A 352 -6.78 29.03 -24.02
N LEU A 353 -6.85 28.30 -25.14
CA LEU A 353 -5.81 27.32 -25.55
C LEU A 353 -4.58 27.92 -26.25
N LEU A 354 -4.63 29.20 -26.67
CA LEU A 354 -3.53 29.85 -27.40
C LEU A 354 -2.60 30.69 -26.50
N ALA A 355 -3.06 31.10 -25.30
CA ALA A 355 -2.26 31.91 -24.39
C ALA A 355 -1.06 31.13 -23.82
N ALA A 356 -1.29 29.95 -23.22
CA ALA A 356 -0.26 29.15 -22.53
C ALA A 356 0.84 28.55 -23.44
N LEU A 357 0.71 28.65 -24.76
CA LEU A 357 1.73 28.20 -25.73
C LEU A 357 2.56 29.34 -26.32
N SER A 358 2.34 30.58 -25.87
CA SER A 358 2.97 31.79 -26.44
C SER A 358 4.33 32.15 -25.82
N GLU A 359 4.70 31.55 -24.68
CA GLU A 359 5.95 31.87 -23.96
C GLU A 359 7.02 30.77 -23.99
N ILE A 360 6.69 29.56 -24.48
CA ILE A 360 7.70 28.52 -24.68
C ILE A 360 8.63 28.96 -25.82
N PRO A 361 9.95 29.11 -25.59
CA PRO A 361 10.89 29.53 -26.62
C PRO A 361 10.83 28.60 -27.83
N ARG A 362 10.82 29.20 -29.03
CA ARG A 362 10.84 28.47 -30.29
C ARG A 362 12.03 28.90 -31.14
N ASP A 363 12.63 27.93 -31.79
CA ASP A 363 13.69 28.18 -32.77
C ASP A 363 13.11 28.73 -34.10
N ALA A 364 13.99 29.06 -35.04
CA ALA A 364 13.61 29.59 -36.34
C ALA A 364 12.79 28.61 -37.23
N SER A 365 12.62 27.35 -36.82
CA SER A 365 11.75 26.36 -37.47
C SER A 365 10.38 26.23 -36.81
N GLY A 366 10.13 26.92 -35.69
CA GLY A 366 8.90 26.83 -34.89
C GLY A 366 8.86 25.66 -33.91
N ALA A 367 9.93 24.85 -33.86
CA ALA A 367 10.14 23.82 -32.86
C ALA A 367 10.59 24.44 -31.52
N ILE A 368 10.50 23.69 -30.43
CA ILE A 368 10.90 24.17 -29.09
C ILE A 368 12.42 24.39 -29.04
N ASP A 369 12.86 25.58 -28.63
CA ASP A 369 14.27 25.85 -28.36
C ASP A 369 14.62 25.37 -26.94
N HIS A 370 15.27 24.21 -26.91
CA HIS A 370 15.66 23.52 -25.68
C HIS A 370 16.82 24.21 -24.96
N HIS A 371 17.64 25.00 -25.66
CA HIS A 371 18.73 25.78 -25.05
C HIS A 371 18.21 27.09 -24.46
N ALA A 372 17.25 27.75 -25.11
CA ALA A 372 16.55 28.88 -24.52
C ALA A 372 15.70 28.47 -23.31
N LEU A 373 14.99 27.32 -23.37
CA LEU A 373 14.33 26.73 -22.19
C LEU A 373 15.30 26.46 -21.03
N ALA A 374 16.50 25.94 -21.33
CA ALA A 374 17.52 25.75 -20.31
C ALA A 374 17.95 27.09 -19.68
N GLN A 375 18.11 28.17 -20.45
CA GLN A 375 18.40 29.48 -19.86
C GLN A 375 17.23 30.00 -19.00
N MET A 376 15.98 29.84 -19.43
CA MET A 376 14.82 30.18 -18.60
C MET A 376 14.83 29.44 -17.26
N LEU A 377 15.17 28.14 -17.25
CA LEU A 377 15.27 27.34 -16.01
C LEU A 377 16.24 27.96 -14.97
N LYS A 378 17.26 28.68 -15.42
CA LYS A 378 18.25 29.35 -14.56
C LYS A 378 17.73 30.67 -13.99
N ASP A 379 16.92 31.39 -14.75
CA ASP A 379 16.40 32.71 -14.35
C ASP A 379 15.14 32.57 -13.47
N THR A 380 14.32 31.55 -13.72
CA THR A 380 13.08 31.26 -12.99
C THR A 380 13.31 30.81 -11.55
N GLN A 381 12.70 31.51 -10.59
CA GLN A 381 12.75 31.17 -9.14
C GLN A 381 11.61 30.25 -8.67
N ASN A 382 10.54 30.12 -9.43
CA ASN A 382 9.37 29.29 -9.09
C ASN A 382 9.66 27.80 -9.35
N LEU A 383 9.52 26.95 -8.31
CA LEU A 383 9.80 25.52 -8.42
C LEU A 383 8.82 24.77 -9.35
N GLN A 384 7.58 25.24 -9.47
CA GLN A 384 6.60 24.65 -10.39
C GLN A 384 7.06 24.83 -11.84
N ASP A 385 7.40 26.07 -12.21
CA ASP A 385 7.91 26.41 -13.54
C ASP A 385 9.24 25.68 -13.84
N GLN A 386 10.14 25.54 -12.84
CA GLN A 386 11.36 24.75 -12.98
C GLN A 386 11.06 23.27 -13.29
N ALA A 387 10.10 22.67 -12.59
CA ALA A 387 9.70 21.28 -12.83
C ALA A 387 9.01 21.10 -14.19
N ASP A 388 8.22 22.09 -14.61
CA ASP A 388 7.52 22.09 -15.90
C ASP A 388 8.49 22.20 -17.09
N ILE A 389 9.50 23.07 -16.99
CA ILE A 389 10.60 23.15 -17.97
C ILE A 389 11.38 21.83 -18.00
N LEU A 390 11.75 21.29 -16.83
CA LEU A 390 12.45 20.00 -16.76
C LEU A 390 11.61 18.83 -17.25
N TYR A 391 10.28 18.88 -17.13
CA TYR A 391 9.36 17.87 -17.67
C TYR A 391 9.33 17.90 -19.20
N ILE A 392 9.34 19.08 -19.82
CA ILE A 392 9.48 19.23 -21.28
C ILE A 392 10.83 18.66 -21.73
N LEU A 393 11.94 19.05 -21.09
CA LEU A 393 13.29 18.55 -21.42
C LEU A 393 13.41 17.03 -21.23
N PHE A 394 12.86 16.48 -20.15
CA PHE A 394 12.78 15.05 -19.88
C PHE A 394 12.02 14.30 -20.98
N LYS A 395 10.87 14.81 -21.40
CA LYS A 395 10.01 14.18 -22.41
C LYS A 395 10.64 14.18 -23.81
N ASP A 396 11.26 15.30 -24.20
CA ASP A 396 11.70 15.53 -25.57
C ASP A 396 13.19 15.18 -25.79
N LYS A 397 14.03 15.16 -24.74
CA LYS A 397 15.47 14.82 -24.81
C LYS A 397 15.90 13.65 -23.92
N GLY A 398 15.14 13.31 -22.88
CA GLY A 398 15.48 12.24 -21.93
C GLY A 398 16.35 12.70 -20.75
N MET A 399 16.47 11.82 -19.73
CA MET A 399 17.13 12.11 -18.45
C MET A 399 18.63 12.48 -18.55
N GLU A 400 19.35 11.91 -19.53
CA GLU A 400 20.81 12.06 -19.64
C GLU A 400 21.24 13.24 -20.53
N TRP A 401 20.30 14.09 -20.96
CA TRP A 401 20.61 15.27 -21.76
C TRP A 401 21.30 16.35 -20.91
N ASP A 402 22.49 16.79 -21.32
CA ASP A 402 23.27 17.83 -20.63
C ASP A 402 22.77 19.23 -21.02
N THR A 403 22.17 19.94 -20.07
CA THR A 403 21.66 21.31 -20.26
C THR A 403 22.78 22.35 -20.37
N HIS A 404 24.01 22.00 -19.96
CA HIS A 404 25.18 22.86 -19.88
C HIS A 404 25.08 24.07 -18.91
N LEU A 405 24.03 24.18 -18.08
CA LEU A 405 23.73 25.37 -17.28
C LEU A 405 24.76 25.70 -16.18
N HIS A 406 25.27 24.67 -15.50
CA HIS A 406 26.34 24.79 -14.49
C HIS A 406 27.67 24.21 -15.03
N GLY A 407 27.83 24.18 -16.36
CA GLY A 407 28.93 23.51 -17.05
C GLY A 407 28.58 22.07 -17.45
N LYS A 408 29.58 21.30 -17.90
CA LYS A 408 29.38 19.91 -18.35
C LYS A 408 28.97 19.01 -17.19
N GLY A 409 27.96 18.17 -17.40
CA GLY A 409 27.37 17.28 -16.42
C GLY A 409 26.10 17.81 -15.76
N SER A 410 25.55 18.93 -16.25
CA SER A 410 24.27 19.50 -15.77
C SER A 410 23.10 18.76 -16.42
N THR A 411 22.97 17.46 -16.19
CA THR A 411 21.95 16.64 -16.87
C THR A 411 20.55 16.94 -16.34
N VAL A 412 19.54 16.63 -17.15
CA VAL A 412 18.13 16.67 -16.69
C VAL A 412 17.97 15.83 -15.41
N ARG A 413 18.63 14.68 -15.29
CA ARG A 413 18.69 13.87 -14.07
C ARG A 413 19.26 14.63 -12.86
N SER A 414 20.40 15.32 -12.99
CA SER A 414 20.99 16.02 -11.84
C SER A 414 20.10 17.18 -11.40
N LEU A 415 19.60 17.99 -12.34
CA LEU A 415 18.71 19.10 -12.05
C LEU A 415 17.38 18.65 -11.42
N LEU A 416 16.84 17.49 -11.81
CA LEU A 416 15.69 16.88 -11.16
C LEU A 416 15.99 16.37 -9.75
N SER A 417 17.22 15.90 -9.48
CA SER A 417 17.63 15.53 -8.12
C SER A 417 17.75 16.77 -7.23
N ASP A 418 18.39 17.83 -7.72
CA ASP A 418 18.51 19.11 -6.99
C ASP A 418 17.12 19.72 -6.72
N LEU A 419 16.20 19.63 -7.68
CA LEU A 419 14.81 20.10 -7.53
C LEU A 419 13.99 19.18 -6.60
N TYR A 420 14.23 17.86 -6.61
CA TYR A 420 13.61 16.93 -5.67
C TYR A 420 13.98 17.26 -4.22
N GLU A 421 15.23 17.61 -3.95
CA GLU A 421 15.70 18.01 -2.62
C GLU A 421 15.03 19.31 -2.15
N LYS A 422 15.07 20.38 -2.97
CA LYS A 422 14.39 21.66 -2.68
C LYS A 422 12.88 21.52 -2.48
N ALA A 423 12.22 20.72 -3.34
CA ALA A 423 10.79 20.45 -3.21
C ALA A 423 10.49 19.67 -1.92
N GLY A 424 11.40 18.80 -1.49
CA GLY A 424 11.37 18.05 -0.24
C GLY A 424 11.48 18.95 1.00
N GLU A 425 12.44 19.88 1.01
CA GLU A 425 12.63 20.86 2.09
C GLU A 425 11.37 21.71 2.31
N LEU A 426 10.78 22.21 1.23
CA LEU A 426 9.54 22.98 1.24
C LEU A 426 8.26 22.13 1.29
N LYS A 427 8.38 20.79 1.34
CA LYS A 427 7.27 19.82 1.44
C LYS A 427 6.19 19.98 0.36
N HIS A 428 6.56 20.34 -0.87
CA HIS A 428 5.64 20.46 -2.01
C HIS A 428 5.26 19.06 -2.57
N TRP A 429 4.34 18.36 -1.89
CA TRP A 429 4.05 16.94 -2.14
C TRP A 429 3.65 16.59 -3.58
N SER A 430 2.89 17.44 -4.27
CA SER A 430 2.51 17.25 -5.69
C SER A 430 3.75 17.25 -6.60
N LEU A 431 4.65 18.21 -6.38
CA LEU A 431 5.90 18.37 -7.11
C LEU A 431 6.86 17.20 -6.83
N ILE A 432 7.03 16.83 -5.57
CA ILE A 432 7.85 15.70 -5.13
C ILE A 432 7.37 14.39 -5.81
N ARG A 433 6.05 14.15 -5.85
CA ARG A 433 5.47 12.96 -6.54
C ARG A 433 5.78 12.96 -8.02
N MET A 434 5.60 14.09 -8.70
CA MET A 434 5.90 14.22 -10.13
C MET A 434 7.37 13.95 -10.42
N ILE A 435 8.28 14.62 -9.72
CA ILE A 435 9.73 14.46 -9.90
C ILE A 435 10.17 13.03 -9.54
N SER A 436 9.60 12.42 -8.50
CA SER A 436 9.85 11.00 -8.16
C SER A 436 9.48 10.05 -9.29
N GLY A 437 8.38 10.34 -10.00
CA GLY A 437 7.96 9.58 -11.18
C GLY A 437 8.91 9.76 -12.36
N MET A 438 9.37 10.99 -12.62
CA MET A 438 10.38 11.29 -13.67
C MET A 438 11.72 10.60 -13.40
N LEU A 439 12.18 10.62 -12.14
CA LEU A 439 13.39 9.94 -11.67
C LEU A 439 13.22 8.41 -11.55
N ARG A 440 12.00 7.88 -11.76
CA ARG A 440 11.61 6.47 -11.56
C ARG A 440 12.00 5.93 -10.17
N LYS A 441 11.83 6.74 -9.13
CA LYS A 441 12.01 6.31 -7.73
C LYS A 441 10.99 5.22 -7.37
N LYS A 442 11.44 4.27 -6.54
CA LYS A 442 10.66 3.11 -6.09
C LYS A 442 10.55 3.14 -4.57
N VAL A 443 9.33 2.98 -4.03
CA VAL A 443 9.13 2.91 -2.59
C VAL A 443 9.91 1.73 -2.00
N GLU A 444 10.54 1.94 -0.84
CA GLU A 444 11.45 0.97 -0.22
C GLU A 444 10.80 -0.42 -0.01
N GLU A 445 9.57 -0.42 0.49
CA GLU A 445 8.85 -1.62 0.94
C GLU A 445 7.90 -2.22 -0.10
N LEU A 446 7.96 -1.79 -1.36
CA LEU A 446 6.90 -2.05 -2.37
C LEU A 446 6.61 -3.55 -2.59
N ASP A 447 7.65 -4.36 -2.74
CA ASP A 447 7.55 -5.82 -2.94
C ASP A 447 7.13 -6.54 -1.65
N SER A 448 7.62 -6.08 -0.49
CA SER A 448 7.17 -6.59 0.82
C SER A 448 5.69 -6.26 1.09
N ALA A 449 5.22 -5.06 0.75
CA ALA A 449 3.84 -4.64 0.89
C ALA A 449 2.90 -5.47 -0.01
N CYS A 450 3.29 -5.68 -1.27
CA CYS A 450 2.61 -6.58 -2.20
C CYS A 450 2.55 -8.02 -1.64
N SER A 451 3.68 -8.54 -1.15
CA SER A 451 3.79 -9.87 -0.55
C SER A 451 2.94 -10.04 0.71
N ASP A 452 2.91 -9.03 1.59
CA ASP A 452 2.12 -9.02 2.82
C ASP A 452 0.61 -9.03 2.51
N LEU A 453 0.16 -8.23 1.54
CA LEU A 453 -1.25 -8.20 1.13
C LEU A 453 -1.69 -9.56 0.55
N LEU A 454 -0.87 -10.14 -0.33
CA LEU A 454 -1.10 -11.47 -0.90
C LEU A 454 -1.09 -12.57 0.19
N ALA A 455 -0.20 -12.47 1.18
CA ALA A 455 -0.14 -13.41 2.31
C ALA A 455 -1.38 -13.33 3.22
N HIS A 456 -2.02 -12.16 3.31
CA HIS A 456 -3.35 -11.98 3.93
C HIS A 456 -4.52 -12.35 2.97
N GLN A 457 -4.22 -13.10 1.91
CA GLN A 457 -5.19 -13.64 0.95
C GLN A 457 -5.96 -12.54 0.19
N LYS A 458 -5.29 -11.41 -0.06
CA LYS A 458 -5.81 -10.28 -0.85
C LYS A 458 -5.13 -10.25 -2.21
N HIS A 459 -5.87 -10.55 -3.27
CA HIS A 459 -5.43 -10.23 -4.63
C HIS A 459 -5.39 -8.72 -4.82
N LEU A 460 -4.50 -8.23 -5.68
CA LEU A 460 -4.37 -6.80 -5.96
C LEU A 460 -4.65 -6.51 -7.43
N THR A 461 -5.14 -5.31 -7.72
CA THR A 461 -5.06 -4.75 -9.06
C THR A 461 -4.57 -3.32 -9.06
N VAL A 462 -3.89 -2.95 -10.14
CA VAL A 462 -3.41 -1.60 -10.43
C VAL A 462 -3.92 -1.16 -11.80
N GLY A 463 -4.00 0.14 -12.03
CA GLY A 463 -4.72 0.72 -13.17
C GLY A 463 -6.24 0.77 -12.97
N LEU A 464 -6.93 1.39 -13.93
CA LEU A 464 -8.40 1.54 -13.93
C LEU A 464 -9.06 0.50 -14.85
N PRO A 465 -10.24 -0.04 -14.47
CA PRO A 465 -10.97 -0.98 -15.33
C PRO A 465 -11.52 -0.32 -16.60
N PRO A 466 -11.85 -1.13 -17.64
CA PRO A 466 -11.69 -2.59 -17.71
C PRO A 466 -10.25 -3.04 -18.07
N GLU A 467 -10.01 -4.35 -18.04
CA GLU A 467 -8.82 -4.96 -18.67
C GLU A 467 -8.78 -4.57 -20.18
N PRO A 468 -7.60 -4.33 -20.79
CA PRO A 468 -6.25 -4.65 -20.32
C PRO A 468 -5.53 -3.54 -19.53
N ARG A 469 -6.20 -2.42 -19.22
CA ARG A 469 -5.62 -1.30 -18.44
C ARG A 469 -5.48 -1.67 -16.96
N GLU A 470 -6.50 -2.31 -16.40
CA GLU A 470 -6.39 -2.96 -15.09
C GLU A 470 -5.49 -4.21 -15.21
N LYS A 471 -4.45 -4.29 -14.37
CA LYS A 471 -3.55 -5.45 -14.26
C LYS A 471 -3.79 -6.19 -12.94
N THR A 472 -3.94 -7.51 -13.00
CA THR A 472 -4.15 -8.35 -11.80
C THR A 472 -2.84 -8.92 -11.27
N ILE A 473 -2.62 -8.82 -9.96
CA ILE A 473 -1.50 -9.41 -9.23
C ILE A 473 -2.05 -10.48 -8.27
N THR A 474 -1.69 -11.73 -8.50
CA THR A 474 -2.12 -12.91 -7.70
C THR A 474 -0.96 -13.65 -7.02
N ALA A 475 0.29 -13.30 -7.34
CA ALA A 475 1.51 -13.89 -6.76
C ALA A 475 2.55 -12.79 -6.55
N PRO A 476 3.50 -12.95 -5.61
CA PRO A 476 4.55 -11.96 -5.36
C PRO A 476 5.41 -11.69 -6.61
N ILE A 477 5.62 -10.41 -6.92
CA ILE A 477 6.38 -9.96 -8.10
C ILE A 477 7.66 -9.25 -7.60
N PRO A 478 8.84 -9.49 -8.21
CA PRO A 478 10.07 -8.75 -7.90
C PRO A 478 9.92 -7.23 -8.06
N PRO A 479 10.65 -6.40 -7.27
CA PRO A 479 10.48 -4.95 -7.24
C PRO A 479 10.49 -4.27 -8.63
N ASP A 480 11.40 -4.65 -9.51
CA ASP A 480 11.57 -4.01 -10.82
C ASP A 480 10.42 -4.35 -11.78
N LEU A 481 9.97 -5.60 -11.78
CA LEU A 481 8.83 -6.04 -12.58
C LEU A 481 7.52 -5.44 -12.04
N LEU A 482 7.40 -5.29 -10.72
CA LEU A 482 6.25 -4.66 -10.07
C LEU A 482 6.17 -3.16 -10.39
N ALA A 483 7.30 -2.45 -10.37
CA ALA A 483 7.36 -1.04 -10.74
C ALA A 483 6.99 -0.82 -12.22
N ASN A 484 7.54 -1.63 -13.14
CA ASN A 484 7.23 -1.55 -14.57
C ASN A 484 5.75 -1.86 -14.85
N LEU A 485 5.16 -2.84 -14.15
CA LEU A 485 3.74 -3.19 -14.26
C LEU A 485 2.83 -2.04 -13.78
N ILE A 486 3.23 -1.30 -12.73
CA ILE A 486 2.52 -0.11 -12.25
C ILE A 486 2.65 1.05 -13.26
N GLU A 487 3.82 1.26 -13.87
CA GLU A 487 4.04 2.27 -14.91
C GLU A 487 3.15 2.01 -16.15
N GLU A 488 3.11 0.75 -16.62
CA GLU A 488 2.24 0.31 -17.72
C GLU A 488 0.74 0.50 -17.39
N ALA A 489 0.31 0.09 -16.18
CA ALA A 489 -1.09 0.18 -15.75
C ALA A 489 -1.56 1.63 -15.48
N SER A 490 -0.64 2.59 -15.39
CA SER A 490 -0.92 4.00 -15.12
C SER A 490 -1.08 4.86 -16.39
N ASP A 491 -1.17 4.24 -17.57
CA ASP A 491 -1.23 4.92 -18.88
C ASP A 491 -0.09 5.96 -19.07
N ASN A 492 1.12 5.63 -18.59
CA ASN A 492 2.30 6.52 -18.52
C ASN A 492 2.14 7.80 -17.65
N ASN A 493 1.11 7.88 -16.80
CA ASN A 493 1.00 8.96 -15.81
C ASN A 493 1.95 8.70 -14.63
N ILE A 494 3.11 9.36 -14.69
CA ILE A 494 4.21 9.27 -13.72
C ILE A 494 3.76 9.52 -12.27
N SER A 495 2.88 10.49 -12.03
CA SER A 495 2.44 10.85 -10.67
C SER A 495 1.43 9.82 -10.12
N VAL A 496 0.55 9.29 -10.97
CA VAL A 496 -0.39 8.20 -10.59
C VAL A 496 0.35 6.89 -10.33
N ALA A 497 1.43 6.60 -11.06
CA ALA A 497 2.28 5.44 -10.81
C ALA A 497 2.92 5.51 -9.40
N ILE A 498 3.44 6.67 -9.01
CA ILE A 498 3.98 6.92 -7.66
C ILE A 498 2.88 6.84 -6.59
N LEU A 499 1.72 7.46 -6.83
CA LEU A 499 0.57 7.40 -5.92
C LEU A 499 0.08 5.95 -5.71
N THR A 500 0.09 5.13 -6.75
CA THR A 500 -0.25 3.70 -6.69
C THR A 500 0.73 2.92 -5.80
N GLN A 501 2.03 3.26 -5.84
CA GLN A 501 3.02 2.68 -4.93
C GLN A 501 2.77 3.07 -3.47
N GLU A 502 2.48 4.34 -3.18
CA GLU A 502 2.12 4.82 -1.83
C GLU A 502 0.89 4.09 -1.26
N ILE A 503 -0.21 4.08 -2.01
CA ILE A 503 -1.47 3.45 -1.57
C ILE A 503 -1.26 1.95 -1.30
N MET A 504 -0.46 1.24 -2.09
CA MET A 504 -0.15 -0.17 -1.82
C MET A 504 0.58 -0.37 -0.49
N VAL A 505 1.54 0.49 -0.15
CA VAL A 505 2.23 0.44 1.16
C VAL A 505 1.26 0.80 2.29
N TYR A 506 0.40 1.82 2.14
CA TYR A 506 -0.57 2.18 3.17
C TYR A 506 -1.62 1.09 3.41
N LEU A 507 -2.05 0.38 2.36
CA LEU A 507 -2.89 -0.82 2.47
C LEU A 507 -2.17 -1.92 3.26
N ALA A 508 -0.88 -2.18 2.99
CA ALA A 508 -0.09 -3.16 3.73
C ALA A 508 0.11 -2.79 5.21
N MET A 509 0.38 -1.51 5.53
CA MET A 509 0.41 -1.03 6.93
C MET A 509 -0.95 -1.22 7.62
N SER A 510 -2.04 -0.96 6.90
CA SER A 510 -3.40 -1.04 7.43
C SER A 510 -3.82 -2.48 7.69
N ILE A 511 -3.50 -3.43 6.81
CA ILE A 511 -3.86 -4.85 7.01
C ILE A 511 -3.05 -5.50 8.14
N ARG A 512 -1.78 -5.10 8.33
CA ARG A 512 -0.93 -5.56 9.44
C ARG A 512 -1.44 -5.10 10.80
N THR A 513 -2.02 -3.90 10.89
CA THR A 513 -2.46 -3.29 12.16
C THR A 513 -3.95 -3.48 12.45
N GLN A 514 -4.80 -3.50 11.42
CA GLN A 514 -6.26 -3.57 11.53
C GLN A 514 -6.86 -4.46 10.43
N PRO A 515 -6.58 -5.79 10.43
CA PRO A 515 -7.03 -6.71 9.37
C PRO A 515 -8.55 -6.75 9.19
N ASN A 516 -9.32 -6.44 10.24
CA ASN A 516 -10.79 -6.41 10.23
C ASN A 516 -11.38 -5.39 9.24
N LEU A 517 -10.64 -4.32 8.87
CA LEU A 517 -11.04 -3.36 7.83
C LEU A 517 -11.18 -4.00 6.44
N PHE A 518 -10.55 -5.16 6.24
CA PHE A 518 -10.51 -5.93 4.99
C PHE A 518 -11.34 -7.22 5.08
N SER A 519 -12.30 -7.28 6.00
CA SER A 519 -13.27 -8.38 6.09
C SER A 519 -14.08 -8.49 4.79
N GLU A 520 -14.24 -9.72 4.28
CA GLU A 520 -14.98 -10.06 3.04
C GLU A 520 -14.52 -9.38 1.73
N MET A 521 -13.44 -8.60 1.76
CA MET A 521 -12.78 -8.03 0.57
C MET A 521 -11.65 -8.96 0.14
N PHE A 522 -11.74 -9.66 -1.01
CA PHE A 522 -10.71 -10.60 -1.46
C PHE A 522 -9.81 -10.04 -2.57
N ARG A 523 -10.26 -9.02 -3.31
CA ARG A 523 -9.44 -8.25 -4.26
C ARG A 523 -9.47 -6.76 -3.92
N LEU A 524 -8.30 -6.13 -3.81
CA LEU A 524 -8.15 -4.70 -3.59
C LEU A 524 -7.82 -4.02 -4.92
N ARG A 525 -8.71 -3.16 -5.42
CA ARG A 525 -8.58 -2.50 -6.72
C ARG A 525 -8.01 -1.09 -6.54
N ILE A 526 -6.69 -0.97 -6.58
CA ILE A 526 -5.97 0.24 -6.15
C ILE A 526 -6.34 1.45 -7.01
N GLY A 527 -6.52 1.28 -8.33
CA GLY A 527 -6.97 2.36 -9.20
C GLY A 527 -8.37 2.88 -8.85
N LEU A 528 -9.32 1.99 -8.53
CA LEU A 528 -10.65 2.40 -8.08
C LEU A 528 -10.62 3.04 -6.69
N ILE A 529 -9.73 2.61 -5.80
CA ILE A 529 -9.51 3.25 -4.49
C ILE A 529 -9.04 4.71 -4.70
N ILE A 530 -8.06 4.93 -5.59
CA ILE A 530 -7.57 6.28 -5.92
C ILE A 530 -8.69 7.14 -6.55
N GLN A 531 -9.48 6.58 -7.48
CA GLN A 531 -10.63 7.27 -8.06
C GLN A 531 -11.67 7.66 -7.00
N VAL A 532 -11.98 6.76 -6.07
CA VAL A 532 -12.85 7.05 -4.93
C VAL A 532 -12.28 8.19 -4.09
N MET A 533 -10.99 8.14 -3.71
CA MET A 533 -10.33 9.21 -2.96
C MET A 533 -10.48 10.59 -3.62
N ALA A 534 -10.27 10.67 -4.94
CA ALA A 534 -10.47 11.91 -5.69
C ALA A 534 -11.94 12.36 -5.71
N THR A 535 -12.90 11.45 -5.93
CA THR A 535 -14.34 11.80 -5.95
C THR A 535 -14.89 12.19 -4.58
N GLU A 536 -14.34 11.62 -3.49
CA GLU A 536 -14.70 11.95 -2.12
C GLU A 536 -14.16 13.33 -1.71
N LEU A 537 -12.94 13.68 -2.16
CA LEU A 537 -12.42 15.04 -2.03
C LEU A 537 -13.26 16.04 -2.84
N ALA A 538 -13.62 15.72 -4.09
CA ALA A 538 -14.44 16.59 -4.93
C ALA A 538 -15.80 16.93 -4.27
N GLN A 539 -16.47 15.92 -3.71
CA GLN A 539 -17.72 16.10 -2.97
C GLN A 539 -17.52 16.90 -1.67
N SER A 540 -16.49 16.57 -0.90
CA SER A 540 -16.27 17.21 0.41
C SER A 540 -15.81 18.68 0.30
N LEU A 541 -15.09 19.01 -0.77
CA LEU A 541 -14.60 20.36 -1.06
C LEU A 541 -15.53 21.17 -1.98
N ASN A 542 -16.61 20.57 -2.50
CA ASN A 542 -17.49 21.15 -3.53
C ASN A 542 -16.74 21.70 -4.75
N CYS A 543 -15.65 21.04 -5.16
CA CYS A 543 -14.80 21.48 -6.27
C CYS A 543 -14.95 20.60 -7.53
N SER A 544 -14.36 21.03 -8.64
CA SER A 544 -14.27 20.17 -9.82
C SER A 544 -13.42 18.93 -9.54
N GLY A 545 -13.66 17.84 -10.28
CA GLY A 545 -12.86 16.62 -10.13
C GLY A 545 -11.41 16.75 -10.60
N GLU A 546 -11.09 17.78 -11.40
CA GLU A 546 -9.72 18.15 -11.78
C GLU A 546 -9.01 18.78 -10.55
N GLU A 547 -9.59 19.83 -9.95
CA GLU A 547 -9.09 20.42 -8.69
C GLU A 547 -8.97 19.40 -7.55
N ALA A 548 -9.91 18.44 -7.46
CA ALA A 548 -9.86 17.40 -6.44
C ALA A 548 -8.70 16.42 -6.64
N THR A 549 -8.30 16.18 -7.89
CA THR A 549 -7.15 15.34 -8.25
C THR A 549 -5.84 16.07 -7.96
N GLU A 550 -5.75 17.36 -8.27
CA GLU A 550 -4.62 18.21 -7.85
C GLU A 550 -4.52 18.29 -6.33
N SER A 551 -5.65 18.47 -5.63
CA SER A 551 -5.73 18.44 -4.17
C SER A 551 -5.26 17.11 -3.58
N LEU A 552 -5.65 15.97 -4.19
CA LEU A 552 -5.20 14.63 -3.80
C LEU A 552 -3.69 14.46 -3.96
N MET A 553 -3.13 14.95 -5.07
CA MET A 553 -1.69 14.95 -5.32
C MET A 553 -0.91 15.87 -4.37
N GLY A 554 -1.55 16.91 -3.83
CA GLY A 554 -0.97 17.84 -2.85
C GLY A 554 -0.99 17.36 -1.39
N LEU A 555 -1.71 16.28 -1.05
CA LEU A 555 -1.78 15.78 0.34
C LEU A 555 -0.44 15.21 0.83
N SER A 556 -0.08 15.47 2.09
CA SER A 556 1.06 14.78 2.72
C SER A 556 0.83 13.25 2.79
N PRO A 557 1.91 12.44 2.87
CA PRO A 557 1.82 10.99 3.08
C PRO A 557 0.84 10.56 4.19
N SER A 558 0.88 11.24 5.35
CA SER A 558 0.00 10.94 6.48
C SER A 558 -1.46 11.34 6.23
N GLU A 559 -1.73 12.48 5.58
CA GLU A 559 -3.09 12.89 5.20
C GLU A 559 -3.70 11.93 4.18
N LEU A 560 -2.91 11.51 3.20
CA LEU A 560 -3.31 10.53 2.19
C LEU A 560 -3.61 9.16 2.81
N LYS A 561 -2.78 8.70 3.77
CA LYS A 561 -3.04 7.50 4.57
C LYS A 561 -4.31 7.64 5.43
N ASN A 562 -4.55 8.80 6.04
CA ASN A 562 -5.74 9.05 6.84
C ASN A 562 -7.01 9.05 5.99
N LEU A 563 -6.99 9.67 4.80
CA LEU A 563 -8.08 9.62 3.82
C LEU A 563 -8.41 8.17 3.43
N LEU A 564 -7.38 7.37 3.12
CA LEU A 564 -7.53 5.95 2.83
C LEU A 564 -8.14 5.19 4.01
N HIS A 565 -7.67 5.44 5.24
CA HIS A 565 -8.23 4.81 6.43
C HIS A 565 -9.71 5.16 6.63
N HIS A 566 -10.11 6.42 6.41
CA HIS A 566 -11.51 6.84 6.50
C HIS A 566 -12.39 6.11 5.48
N ILE A 567 -11.97 6.05 4.21
CA ILE A 567 -12.65 5.31 3.14
C ILE A 567 -12.78 3.82 3.48
N LEU A 568 -11.69 3.18 3.93
CA LEU A 568 -11.71 1.79 4.37
C LEU A 568 -12.59 1.58 5.61
N SER A 569 -12.67 2.55 6.53
CA SER A 569 -13.52 2.43 7.73
C SER A 569 -15.01 2.51 7.42
N GLY A 570 -15.41 3.07 6.27
CA GLY A 570 -16.81 3.33 5.91
C GLY A 570 -17.52 4.36 6.80
N LYS A 571 -16.79 5.07 7.65
CA LYS A 571 -17.32 6.17 8.49
C LYS A 571 -17.41 7.46 7.67
N GLU A 572 -18.33 8.33 8.04
CA GLU A 572 -18.35 9.70 7.51
C GLU A 572 -17.14 10.51 8.03
N PHE A 573 -16.64 11.38 7.17
CA PHE A 573 -15.55 12.30 7.45
C PHE A 573 -15.83 13.61 6.71
N GLY A 574 -15.46 14.73 7.33
CA GLY A 574 -15.50 16.05 6.74
C GLY A 574 -14.10 16.44 6.27
N VAL A 575 -14.03 17.18 5.17
CA VAL A 575 -12.79 17.75 4.66
C VAL A 575 -12.97 19.26 4.57
N GLN A 576 -12.02 20.03 5.10
CA GLN A 576 -12.05 21.49 5.04
C GLN A 576 -10.71 22.02 4.51
N ARG A 577 -10.76 23.06 3.67
CA ARG A 577 -9.58 23.86 3.36
C ARG A 577 -9.31 24.74 4.58
N SER A 578 -8.16 24.55 5.22
CA SER A 578 -7.76 25.43 6.33
C SER A 578 -7.27 26.76 5.76
N VAL A 579 -7.86 27.86 6.26
CA VAL A 579 -7.43 29.22 5.91
C VAL A 579 -6.42 29.66 6.98
N ARG A 580 -5.13 29.46 6.68
CA ARG A 580 -4.04 30.20 7.33
C ARG A 580 -3.54 31.24 6.33
N GLU A 581 -3.15 32.41 6.83
CA GLU A 581 -2.69 33.52 5.98
C GLU A 581 -1.50 33.09 5.12
N MET A 582 -1.55 33.44 3.83
CA MET A 582 -0.70 32.86 2.79
C MET A 582 0.68 33.51 2.72
N GLU A 583 1.73 32.70 2.79
CA GLU A 583 2.92 32.94 1.99
C GLU A 583 2.73 32.35 0.58
N ALA A 584 3.25 33.02 -0.44
CA ALA A 584 3.02 32.65 -1.83
C ALA A 584 3.74 31.34 -2.20
N GLY A 585 2.97 30.30 -2.53
CA GLY A 585 3.47 29.03 -3.08
C GLY A 585 2.99 27.77 -2.35
N VAL A 586 2.59 27.88 -1.07
CA VAL A 586 2.16 26.71 -0.28
C VAL A 586 0.74 26.28 -0.67
N SER A 587 0.55 25.00 -1.00
CA SER A 587 -0.78 24.44 -1.29
C SER A 587 -1.71 24.55 -0.07
N PRO A 588 -3.01 24.87 -0.25
CA PRO A 588 -3.92 25.10 0.86
C PRO A 588 -4.06 23.83 1.72
N ALA A 589 -3.64 23.88 2.98
CA ALA A 589 -3.61 22.70 3.84
C ALA A 589 -5.03 22.16 4.09
N ILE A 590 -5.24 20.88 3.79
CA ILE A 590 -6.53 20.20 3.81
C ILE A 590 -6.68 19.43 5.13
N SER A 591 -7.56 19.89 6.02
CA SER A 591 -7.83 19.17 7.26
C SER A 591 -8.95 18.15 7.08
N ILE A 592 -8.65 16.89 7.40
CA ILE A 592 -9.61 15.78 7.39
C ILE A 592 -10.03 15.51 8.83
N HIS A 593 -11.33 15.62 9.11
CA HIS A 593 -11.90 15.42 10.44
C HIS A 593 -12.93 14.30 10.41
N GLN A 594 -12.90 13.41 11.42
CA GLN A 594 -13.91 12.39 11.56
C GLN A 594 -15.27 13.03 11.92
N LEU A 595 -16.29 12.78 11.11
CA LEU A 595 -17.69 13.03 11.49
C LEU A 595 -18.23 11.79 12.23
N GLY A 596 -19.33 11.96 12.99
CA GLY A 596 -19.81 10.94 13.93
C GLY A 596 -20.08 9.55 13.31
N ASN A 597 -20.16 8.51 14.15
CA ASN A 597 -20.39 7.14 13.70
C ASN A 597 -21.79 6.94 13.07
N THR A 598 -21.92 7.13 11.75
CA THR A 598 -23.09 6.69 10.94
C THR A 598 -22.89 5.27 10.39
N GLY A 599 -22.46 4.34 11.24
CA GLY A 599 -22.54 2.92 10.93
C GLY A 599 -23.99 2.51 10.64
N ALA A 600 -24.19 1.61 9.67
CA ALA A 600 -25.45 1.00 9.21
C ALA A 600 -26.73 1.55 9.87
N THR A 601 -27.46 2.40 9.15
CA THR A 601 -28.59 3.18 9.69
C THR A 601 -29.66 2.27 10.30
N LYS A 602 -30.34 2.74 11.36
CA LYS A 602 -31.46 1.98 11.99
C LYS A 602 -32.53 1.56 10.96
N SER A 603 -32.67 2.29 9.86
CA SER A 603 -33.57 1.98 8.74
C SER A 603 -33.18 0.72 7.94
N GLU A 604 -31.89 0.38 7.77
CA GLU A 604 -31.48 -0.86 7.08
C GLU A 604 -32.02 -2.09 7.83
N ARG A 605 -31.89 -2.10 9.16
CA ARG A 605 -32.41 -3.18 10.00
C ARG A 605 -33.94 -3.23 9.96
N ALA A 606 -34.62 -2.09 9.92
CA ALA A 606 -36.08 -2.04 9.86
C ALA A 606 -36.63 -2.56 8.53
N GLY A 607 -36.10 -2.09 7.39
CA GLY A 607 -36.56 -2.50 6.06
C GLY A 607 -36.31 -3.99 5.78
N ILE A 608 -35.10 -4.48 6.09
CA ILE A 608 -34.72 -5.89 5.93
C ILE A 608 -35.53 -6.80 6.86
N SER A 609 -35.78 -6.38 8.12
CA SER A 609 -36.60 -7.17 9.04
C SER A 609 -38.07 -7.22 8.62
N LYS A 610 -38.62 -6.11 8.09
CA LYS A 610 -39.96 -6.08 7.51
C LYS A 610 -40.06 -7.04 6.32
N LEU A 611 -39.14 -6.94 5.35
CA LEU A 611 -39.11 -7.83 4.19
C LEU A 611 -38.98 -9.31 4.61
N LYS A 612 -38.12 -9.63 5.59
CA LYS A 612 -37.99 -11.00 6.13
C LYS A 612 -39.28 -11.49 6.80
N SER A 613 -40.04 -10.59 7.44
CA SER A 613 -41.37 -10.91 7.98
C SER A 613 -42.39 -11.15 6.87
N ASP A 614 -42.43 -10.28 5.86
CA ASP A 614 -43.36 -10.38 4.72
C ASP A 614 -43.09 -11.66 3.89
N MET A 615 -41.82 -12.07 3.75
CA MET A 615 -41.43 -13.35 3.11
C MET A 615 -41.92 -14.57 3.91
N LYS A 616 -41.85 -14.55 5.25
CA LYS A 616 -42.44 -15.60 6.11
C LYS A 616 -43.97 -15.62 6.04
N MET A 617 -44.61 -14.47 5.85
CA MET A 617 -46.06 -14.43 5.60
C MET A 617 -46.41 -15.01 4.22
N LEU A 618 -45.52 -14.88 3.23
CA LEU A 618 -45.69 -15.51 1.91
C LEU A 618 -45.56 -17.04 1.98
N GLU A 619 -44.63 -17.55 2.80
CA GLU A 619 -44.44 -18.98 3.08
C GLU A 619 -45.75 -19.64 3.58
N HIS A 620 -46.44 -19.02 4.54
CA HIS A 620 -47.78 -19.46 4.98
C HIS A 620 -48.84 -19.46 3.87
N ARG A 621 -48.75 -18.57 2.88
CA ARG A 621 -49.71 -18.50 1.76
C ARG A 621 -49.39 -19.50 0.65
N LEU A 622 -48.11 -19.82 0.47
CA LEU A 622 -47.66 -20.81 -0.52
C LEU A 622 -47.90 -22.24 -0.03
N SER A 623 -47.68 -22.54 1.25
CA SER A 623 -48.04 -23.84 1.85
C SER A 623 -49.56 -24.11 1.76
N LEU A 624 -50.39 -23.11 2.09
CA LEU A 624 -51.86 -23.20 1.93
C LEU A 624 -52.35 -23.34 0.48
N SER A 625 -51.52 -22.99 -0.51
CA SER A 625 -51.86 -23.16 -1.93
C SER A 625 -51.39 -24.50 -2.52
N GLY A 626 -50.43 -25.18 -1.88
CA GLY A 626 -49.90 -26.47 -2.31
C GLY A 626 -50.87 -27.64 -2.12
N GLU A 627 -51.73 -27.60 -1.10
CA GLU A 627 -52.64 -28.72 -0.75
C GLU A 627 -53.87 -28.85 -1.68
N ARG A 628 -54.10 -27.95 -2.64
CA ARG A 628 -55.31 -27.95 -3.49
C ARG A 628 -55.18 -28.65 -4.85
N ARG A 629 -54.14 -29.45 -5.08
CA ARG A 629 -54.10 -30.40 -6.21
C ARG A 629 -53.54 -31.76 -5.78
N LEU A 630 -54.30 -32.81 -6.09
CA LEU A 630 -54.03 -34.26 -5.94
C LEU A 630 -54.58 -34.94 -4.67
N SER A 631 -55.89 -35.23 -4.68
CA SER A 631 -56.43 -36.51 -4.17
C SER A 631 -57.90 -36.66 -4.61
N LEU A 632 -58.09 -37.33 -5.74
CA LEU A 632 -59.38 -37.85 -6.19
C LEU A 632 -59.15 -39.35 -6.45
N PHE A 633 -59.98 -40.19 -5.81
CA PHE A 633 -59.88 -41.66 -5.73
C PHE A 633 -58.75 -42.23 -4.85
N ASP A 634 -59.10 -42.70 -3.65
CA ASP A 634 -59.29 -44.15 -3.41
C ASP A 634 -60.16 -44.38 -2.13
N PRO A 635 -61.14 -45.32 -2.08
CA PRO A 635 -62.12 -45.35 -0.98
C PRO A 635 -62.20 -46.70 -0.23
N PHE A 636 -61.39 -46.93 0.82
CA PHE A 636 -61.63 -48.06 1.74
C PHE A 636 -61.25 -47.83 3.22
N LYS A 637 -62.12 -48.38 4.08
CA LYS A 637 -62.04 -48.67 5.53
C LYS A 637 -62.52 -47.63 6.57
N GLU A 638 -63.30 -48.20 7.49
CA GLU A 638 -64.14 -47.58 8.53
C GLU A 638 -63.41 -47.27 9.85
N PRO A 639 -64.03 -46.45 10.74
CA PRO A 639 -63.42 -46.04 12.01
C PRO A 639 -63.71 -47.01 13.16
N ARG A 640 -62.83 -47.03 14.17
CA ARG A 640 -63.18 -47.51 15.53
C ARG A 640 -62.58 -46.64 16.63
N LEU A 641 -63.45 -46.25 17.56
CA LEU A 641 -63.14 -45.66 18.87
C LEU A 641 -62.81 -46.78 19.87
N SER A 642 -61.85 -46.56 20.77
CA SER A 642 -62.07 -46.65 22.23
C SER A 642 -60.79 -46.44 23.06
N LEU A 643 -60.99 -45.84 24.23
CA LEU A 643 -60.03 -45.58 25.31
C LEU A 643 -59.33 -46.85 25.86
N THR A 644 -58.09 -46.70 26.36
CA THR A 644 -57.68 -47.03 27.76
C THR A 644 -56.24 -46.58 28.07
N ASP A 645 -56.04 -46.07 29.29
CA ASP A 645 -54.78 -45.69 29.98
C ASP A 645 -54.31 -46.86 30.92
N PRO A 646 -53.24 -46.80 31.76
CA PRO A 646 -52.23 -45.73 32.04
C PRO A 646 -50.74 -46.18 32.23
N ALA A 647 -49.86 -45.18 32.50
CA ALA A 647 -48.62 -45.22 33.33
C ALA A 647 -47.38 -46.03 32.82
N GLU A 648 -46.10 -45.67 33.07
CA GLU A 648 -45.37 -44.59 33.78
C GLU A 648 -44.22 -44.07 32.85
N GLY A 649 -43.55 -42.91 33.01
CA GLY A 649 -43.67 -41.77 33.91
C GLY A 649 -42.36 -40.96 33.97
N SER A 650 -42.40 -39.61 33.88
CA SER A 650 -41.37 -38.69 34.44
C SER A 650 -41.70 -37.19 34.29
N ARG A 651 -42.18 -36.59 35.39
CA ARG A 651 -41.94 -35.21 35.89
C ARG A 651 -41.65 -34.08 34.87
N SER A 652 -42.64 -33.20 34.63
CA SER A 652 -42.65 -31.83 35.22
C SER A 652 -43.89 -30.99 34.85
N TYR A 653 -44.63 -30.59 35.88
CA TYR A 653 -45.63 -29.51 35.99
C TYR A 653 -45.47 -29.00 37.44
N SER A 654 -45.72 -27.76 37.88
CA SER A 654 -46.30 -26.53 37.31
C SER A 654 -45.88 -25.35 38.25
N LEU A 655 -46.31 -24.08 38.22
CA LEU A 655 -47.33 -23.29 37.50
C LEU A 655 -46.90 -21.78 37.56
N ASP A 656 -47.79 -20.86 37.14
CA ASP A 656 -47.96 -19.46 37.53
C ASP A 656 -46.82 -18.42 37.48
N ILE A 657 -46.97 -17.53 36.48
CA ILE A 657 -46.53 -16.15 36.47
C ILE A 657 -47.63 -15.30 37.11
N ASP A 658 -47.32 -14.48 38.12
CA ASP A 658 -47.80 -13.10 38.10
C ASP A 658 -47.01 -12.11 39.00
N ASN A 659 -46.86 -10.89 38.47
CA ASN A 659 -46.81 -9.60 39.14
C ASN A 659 -45.55 -9.00 39.84
N VAL A 660 -45.45 -7.66 39.62
CA VAL A 660 -44.81 -6.57 40.41
C VAL A 660 -43.42 -6.01 39.99
N GLU A 661 -43.50 -4.83 39.35
CA GLU A 661 -42.69 -3.60 39.46
C GLU A 661 -41.16 -3.56 39.15
N SER A 662 -40.85 -2.88 38.04
CA SER A 662 -39.59 -2.12 37.88
C SER A 662 -39.85 -0.62 38.08
N GLY A 663 -39.26 -0.05 39.13
CA GLY A 663 -39.53 1.32 39.59
C GLY A 663 -39.09 2.44 38.63
N ARG A 664 -39.85 3.54 38.64
CA ARG A 664 -39.52 4.78 37.92
C ARG A 664 -38.55 5.62 38.74
N TYR A 665 -37.44 6.05 38.12
CA TYR A 665 -36.75 7.28 38.54
C TYR A 665 -37.01 8.37 37.50
N ARG A 666 -37.52 9.51 37.98
CA ARG A 666 -37.98 10.67 37.21
C ARG A 666 -37.38 11.90 37.88
N LEU A 667 -36.85 12.86 37.12
CA LEU A 667 -36.66 14.29 37.45
C LEU A 667 -35.78 14.95 36.36
N PRO A 668 -35.91 16.27 36.10
CA PRO A 668 -37.11 17.10 36.11
C PRO A 668 -37.45 17.62 34.69
N SER A 669 -38.68 18.10 34.50
CA SER A 669 -39.04 18.92 33.34
C SER A 669 -38.53 20.36 33.54
N ILE A 670 -37.98 20.98 32.49
CA ILE A 670 -37.84 22.43 32.38
C ILE A 670 -38.82 22.95 31.31
N GLU A 671 -39.23 24.20 31.49
CA GLU A 671 -40.45 24.79 30.97
C GLU A 671 -40.51 24.97 29.46
N SER A 672 -41.75 24.97 28.97
CA SER A 672 -42.14 25.41 27.63
C SER A 672 -41.79 26.88 27.41
N LEU A 673 -41.10 27.18 26.31
CA LEU A 673 -41.04 28.51 25.71
C LEU A 673 -41.45 28.40 24.24
N ASP A 674 -42.38 29.25 23.83
CA ASP A 674 -43.01 29.22 22.51
C ASP A 674 -42.01 29.51 21.38
N ILE A 675 -42.02 28.69 20.34
CA ILE A 675 -41.31 28.93 19.08
C ILE A 675 -42.37 29.15 18.00
N PRO A 676 -42.33 30.27 17.23
CA PRO A 676 -43.36 30.55 16.24
C PRO A 676 -43.45 29.50 15.13
N GLU A 677 -44.68 29.23 14.68
CA GLU A 677 -44.93 28.51 13.43
C GLU A 677 -44.37 29.29 12.23
N CYS A 678 -43.15 28.99 11.79
CA CYS A 678 -42.79 28.81 10.38
C CYS A 678 -41.31 28.39 10.25
N ILE A 679 -41.04 27.08 10.20
CA ILE A 679 -39.79 26.56 9.64
C ILE A 679 -40.18 25.77 8.38
N PRO A 680 -39.74 26.17 7.18
CA PRO A 680 -40.04 25.42 5.96
C PRO A 680 -39.45 24.01 6.09
N ALA A 681 -40.21 23.00 5.66
CA ALA A 681 -39.84 21.60 5.78
C ALA A 681 -38.38 21.38 5.38
N ALA A 682 -37.57 20.88 6.33
CA ALA A 682 -36.17 20.62 6.09
C ALA A 682 -36.02 19.67 4.89
N LYS A 683 -35.47 20.19 3.78
CA LYS A 683 -35.17 19.38 2.59
C LYS A 683 -34.35 18.18 3.03
N ASP A 684 -34.80 16.99 2.62
CA ASP A 684 -34.25 15.74 3.11
C ASP A 684 -32.78 15.55 2.68
N THR A 685 -31.85 15.88 3.58
CA THR A 685 -30.39 15.85 3.35
C THR A 685 -29.82 14.44 3.15
N ARG A 686 -30.68 13.40 3.16
CA ARG A 686 -30.32 12.01 2.82
C ARG A 686 -30.11 11.78 1.32
N HIS A 687 -30.49 12.72 0.45
CA HIS A 687 -30.26 12.63 -1.00
C HIS A 687 -28.76 12.53 -1.32
N GLY A 688 -28.35 11.42 -1.94
CA GLY A 688 -26.96 11.13 -2.32
C GLY A 688 -26.20 10.18 -1.40
N GLN A 689 -26.60 10.00 -0.13
CA GLN A 689 -25.89 9.14 0.83
C GLN A 689 -25.82 7.67 0.36
N TRP A 690 -26.91 7.14 -0.18
CA TRP A 690 -26.97 5.77 -0.73
C TRP A 690 -26.09 5.59 -1.97
N LEU A 691 -26.05 6.60 -2.85
CA LEU A 691 -25.20 6.57 -4.04
C LEU A 691 -23.72 6.59 -3.63
N ARG A 692 -23.36 7.42 -2.65
CA ARG A 692 -22.01 7.48 -2.07
C ARG A 692 -21.60 6.15 -1.43
N ARG A 693 -22.46 5.55 -0.59
CA ARG A 693 -22.19 4.21 0.00
C ARG A 693 -21.99 3.15 -1.09
N ARG A 694 -22.84 3.12 -2.12
CA ARG A 694 -22.72 2.16 -3.23
C ARG A 694 -21.45 2.36 -4.06
N ARG A 695 -21.00 3.60 -4.26
CA ARG A 695 -19.68 3.91 -4.85
C ARG A 695 -18.54 3.33 -4.02
N LEU A 696 -18.52 3.64 -2.73
CA LEU A 696 -17.49 3.21 -1.79
C LEU A 696 -17.41 1.68 -1.71
N ASP A 697 -18.50 1.02 -1.33
CA ASP A 697 -18.50 -0.43 -1.13
C ASP A 697 -18.27 -1.19 -2.44
N GLY A 698 -18.86 -0.72 -3.55
CA GLY A 698 -18.68 -1.31 -4.88
C GLY A 698 -17.25 -1.22 -5.41
N ALA A 699 -16.57 -0.09 -5.19
CA ALA A 699 -15.17 0.11 -5.58
C ALA A 699 -14.19 -0.66 -4.68
N LEU A 700 -14.51 -0.79 -3.40
CA LEU A 700 -13.76 -1.58 -2.42
C LEU A 700 -14.00 -3.10 -2.53
N ASN A 701 -14.85 -3.56 -3.46
CA ASN A 701 -15.32 -4.94 -3.54
C ASN A 701 -15.93 -5.46 -2.22
N ARG A 702 -16.50 -4.58 -1.40
CA ARG A 702 -16.97 -4.88 -0.04
C ARG A 702 -18.36 -5.49 -0.06
N VAL A 703 -18.48 -6.66 0.58
CA VAL A 703 -19.76 -7.35 0.80
C VAL A 703 -19.99 -7.62 2.29
N PRO A 704 -21.24 -7.82 2.76
CA PRO A 704 -21.51 -8.09 4.17
C PRO A 704 -20.96 -9.44 4.66
N VAL A 705 -20.69 -9.53 5.97
CA VAL A 705 -20.15 -10.74 6.62
C VAL A 705 -21.01 -11.98 6.33
N GLY A 706 -20.36 -13.05 5.88
CA GLY A 706 -21.01 -14.29 5.48
C GLY A 706 -21.76 -14.24 4.14
N PHE A 707 -21.59 -13.19 3.32
CA PHE A 707 -22.22 -13.09 2.00
C PHE A 707 -21.93 -14.32 1.14
N TYR A 708 -20.65 -14.72 0.98
CA TYR A 708 -20.28 -15.86 0.14
C TYR A 708 -20.88 -17.19 0.63
N GLN A 709 -20.90 -17.42 1.95
CA GLN A 709 -21.56 -18.60 2.53
C GLN A 709 -23.06 -18.66 2.19
N LYS A 710 -23.74 -17.50 2.16
CA LYS A 710 -25.15 -17.41 1.77
C LYS A 710 -25.34 -17.56 0.25
N VAL A 711 -24.43 -17.04 -0.58
CA VAL A 711 -24.40 -17.27 -2.04
C VAL A 711 -24.25 -18.76 -2.34
N TRP A 712 -23.41 -19.48 -1.60
CA TRP A 712 -23.27 -20.93 -1.71
C TRP A 712 -24.59 -21.65 -1.40
N LYS A 713 -25.29 -21.28 -0.30
CA LYS A 713 -26.60 -21.87 0.06
C LYS A 713 -27.68 -21.64 -1.00
N ILE A 714 -27.78 -20.44 -1.60
CA ILE A 714 -28.80 -20.18 -2.64
C ILE A 714 -28.48 -20.95 -3.94
N LEU A 715 -27.20 -21.12 -4.28
CA LEU A 715 -26.78 -21.96 -5.42
C LEU A 715 -27.09 -23.44 -5.26
N GLN A 716 -27.27 -23.96 -4.03
CA GLN A 716 -27.79 -25.31 -3.84
C GLN A 716 -29.27 -25.44 -4.21
N LYS A 717 -30.03 -24.33 -4.22
CA LYS A 717 -31.48 -24.29 -4.48
C LYS A 717 -31.84 -23.87 -5.91
N CYS A 718 -30.95 -23.26 -6.68
CA CYS A 718 -31.17 -22.88 -8.08
C CYS A 718 -30.22 -23.60 -9.05
N HIS A 719 -30.41 -23.45 -10.37
CA HIS A 719 -29.46 -24.00 -11.36
C HIS A 719 -28.20 -23.14 -11.51
N GLY A 720 -28.29 -21.86 -11.17
CA GLY A 720 -27.18 -20.92 -11.17
C GLY A 720 -27.67 -19.48 -10.98
N LEU A 721 -26.72 -18.55 -10.79
CA LEU A 721 -26.97 -17.11 -10.81
C LEU A 721 -26.35 -16.52 -12.08
N SER A 722 -27.14 -15.86 -12.91
CA SER A 722 -26.65 -15.03 -14.02
C SER A 722 -26.37 -13.62 -13.51
N ILE A 723 -25.22 -13.07 -13.90
CA ILE A 723 -24.77 -11.69 -13.68
C ILE A 723 -24.13 -11.23 -14.99
N GLU A 724 -24.70 -10.22 -15.65
CA GLU A 724 -24.21 -9.68 -16.94
C GLU A 724 -23.93 -10.79 -17.99
N GLY A 725 -24.87 -11.72 -18.13
CA GLY A 725 -24.77 -12.84 -19.08
C GLY A 725 -23.82 -13.97 -18.68
N PHE A 726 -23.05 -13.82 -17.60
CA PHE A 726 -22.20 -14.89 -17.06
C PHE A 726 -22.92 -15.65 -15.96
N VAL A 727 -23.03 -16.98 -16.13
CA VAL A 727 -23.67 -17.87 -15.16
C VAL A 727 -22.64 -18.42 -14.19
N LEU A 728 -22.89 -18.23 -12.90
CA LEU A 728 -22.28 -18.95 -11.79
C LEU A 728 -23.13 -20.23 -11.54
N PRO A 729 -22.68 -21.42 -11.93
CA PRO A 729 -23.51 -22.62 -11.92
C PRO A 729 -23.60 -23.26 -10.54
N SER A 730 -24.68 -24.00 -10.29
CA SER A 730 -24.84 -24.79 -9.05
C SER A 730 -23.79 -25.90 -8.90
N SER A 731 -23.17 -26.37 -10.00
CA SER A 731 -22.09 -27.35 -9.97
C SER A 731 -20.88 -26.90 -9.14
N THR A 732 -20.62 -25.59 -9.04
CA THR A 732 -19.55 -25.03 -8.20
C THR A 732 -19.72 -25.43 -6.72
N THR A 733 -20.96 -25.63 -6.24
CA THR A 733 -21.22 -26.09 -4.86
C THR A 733 -20.86 -27.56 -4.61
N ARG A 734 -20.65 -28.35 -5.68
CA ARG A 734 -20.18 -29.74 -5.62
C ARG A 734 -18.65 -29.84 -5.62
N GLU A 735 -17.97 -28.80 -6.12
CA GLU A 735 -16.50 -28.74 -6.23
C GLU A 735 -15.85 -27.96 -5.08
N MET A 736 -16.60 -27.10 -4.38
CA MET A 736 -16.08 -26.16 -3.37
C MET A 736 -17.05 -26.04 -2.19
N THR A 737 -16.52 -25.92 -0.98
CA THR A 737 -17.29 -25.74 0.26
C THR A 737 -17.60 -24.25 0.55
N PRO A 738 -18.63 -23.92 1.37
CA PRO A 738 -19.03 -22.52 1.60
C PRO A 738 -18.00 -21.66 2.34
N GLY A 739 -16.99 -22.27 2.96
CA GLY A 739 -15.90 -21.58 3.65
C GLY A 739 -14.62 -21.43 2.83
N GLU A 740 -14.57 -21.96 1.60
CA GLU A 740 -13.37 -21.88 0.76
C GLU A 740 -13.20 -20.52 0.09
N ILE A 741 -12.01 -19.95 0.24
CA ILE A 741 -11.60 -18.72 -0.46
C ILE A 741 -11.70 -18.88 -1.98
N LYS A 742 -11.45 -20.08 -2.50
CA LYS A 742 -11.60 -20.41 -3.94
C LYS A 742 -13.03 -20.13 -4.43
N PHE A 743 -14.04 -20.47 -3.63
CA PHE A 743 -15.43 -20.16 -3.93
C PHE A 743 -15.67 -18.64 -3.87
N SER A 744 -15.25 -17.97 -2.79
CA SER A 744 -15.43 -16.51 -2.64
C SER A 744 -14.78 -15.72 -3.78
N VAL A 745 -13.55 -16.06 -4.16
CA VAL A 745 -12.84 -15.44 -5.30
C VAL A 745 -13.55 -15.72 -6.63
N HIS A 746 -14.16 -16.90 -6.82
CA HIS A 746 -14.92 -17.20 -8.03
C HIS A 746 -16.21 -16.37 -8.13
N VAL A 747 -16.97 -16.24 -7.04
CA VAL A 747 -18.13 -15.32 -6.94
C VAL A 747 -17.69 -13.88 -7.22
N GLU A 748 -16.59 -13.44 -6.60
CA GLU A 748 -16.09 -12.08 -6.75
C GLU A 748 -15.60 -11.82 -8.19
N THR A 749 -14.99 -12.82 -8.85
CA THR A 749 -14.59 -12.74 -10.27
C THR A 749 -15.78 -12.50 -11.19
N VAL A 750 -16.92 -13.14 -10.92
CA VAL A 750 -18.15 -12.89 -11.69
C VAL A 750 -18.66 -11.47 -11.46
N LEU A 751 -18.71 -11.00 -10.20
CA LEU A 751 -19.10 -9.62 -9.86
C LEU A 751 -18.12 -8.56 -10.40
N ASN A 752 -16.83 -8.87 -10.50
CA ASN A 752 -15.78 -7.98 -10.99
C ASN A 752 -15.90 -7.66 -12.50
N ARG A 753 -16.71 -8.41 -13.25
CA ARG A 753 -17.03 -8.10 -14.64
C ARG A 753 -17.89 -6.84 -14.79
N VAL A 754 -18.59 -6.43 -13.74
CA VAL A 754 -19.37 -5.19 -13.71
C VAL A 754 -18.40 -4.02 -13.46
N PRO A 755 -18.18 -3.11 -14.45
CA PRO A 755 -17.15 -2.07 -14.31
C PRO A 755 -17.61 -0.90 -13.44
N GLN A 756 -18.91 -0.59 -13.38
CA GLN A 756 -19.45 0.49 -12.55
C GLN A 756 -19.63 0.01 -11.10
N PRO A 757 -18.98 0.65 -10.10
CA PRO A 757 -19.07 0.20 -8.71
C PRO A 757 -20.49 0.32 -8.15
N GLU A 758 -21.26 1.33 -8.53
CA GLU A 758 -22.62 1.53 -8.02
C GLU A 758 -23.59 0.44 -8.46
N TYR A 759 -23.51 0.05 -9.74
CA TYR A 759 -24.34 -1.01 -10.31
C TYR A 759 -23.90 -2.39 -9.80
N ARG A 760 -22.58 -2.62 -9.65
CA ARG A 760 -22.06 -3.80 -8.94
C ARG A 760 -22.65 -3.92 -7.54
N GLN A 761 -22.71 -2.83 -6.77
CA GLN A 761 -23.26 -2.89 -5.41
C GLN A 761 -24.78 -3.12 -5.39
N LEU A 762 -25.52 -2.58 -6.36
CA LEU A 762 -26.95 -2.93 -6.55
C LEU A 762 -27.15 -4.43 -6.78
N LEU A 763 -26.28 -5.07 -7.58
CA LEU A 763 -26.32 -6.52 -7.80
C LEU A 763 -25.96 -7.31 -6.53
N VAL A 764 -24.99 -6.84 -5.73
CA VAL A 764 -24.68 -7.43 -4.40
C VAL A 764 -25.88 -7.33 -3.45
N GLU A 765 -26.55 -6.17 -3.39
CA GLU A 765 -27.77 -5.97 -2.59
C GLU A 765 -28.91 -6.88 -3.06
N ALA A 766 -29.13 -7.01 -4.38
CA ALA A 766 -30.14 -7.90 -4.95
C ALA A 766 -29.85 -9.38 -4.65
N ILE A 767 -28.59 -9.82 -4.77
CA ILE A 767 -28.16 -11.16 -4.36
C ILE A 767 -28.41 -11.36 -2.85
N LEU A 768 -28.14 -10.35 -2.01
CA LEU A 768 -28.38 -10.46 -0.58
C LEU A 768 -29.87 -10.62 -0.26
N VAL A 769 -30.78 -9.96 -0.98
CA VAL A 769 -32.23 -10.22 -0.91
C VAL A 769 -32.55 -11.64 -1.37
N LEU A 770 -31.99 -12.12 -2.48
CA LEU A 770 -32.16 -13.51 -2.93
C LEU A 770 -31.65 -14.52 -1.89
N THR A 771 -30.61 -14.21 -1.11
CA THR A 771 -30.17 -15.10 -0.04
C THR A 771 -31.17 -15.24 1.12
N MET A 772 -32.15 -14.35 1.25
CA MET A 772 -33.24 -14.54 2.22
C MET A 772 -34.14 -15.73 1.83
N LEU A 773 -34.24 -16.08 0.53
CA LEU A 773 -34.88 -17.31 0.06
C LEU A 773 -34.09 -18.58 0.43
N ALA A 774 -32.79 -18.46 0.70
CA ALA A 774 -31.98 -19.61 1.10
C ALA A 774 -32.36 -20.12 2.51
N ASP A 775 -32.90 -19.24 3.37
CA ASP A 775 -33.41 -19.58 4.71
C ASP A 775 -34.83 -20.19 4.68
N VAL A 776 -35.56 -20.15 3.55
CA VAL A 776 -36.95 -20.68 3.41
C VAL A 776 -36.91 -22.16 3.00
N GLU A 777 -37.80 -22.99 3.51
CA GLU A 777 -37.87 -24.45 3.22
C GLU A 777 -38.45 -24.79 1.84
N ILE A 778 -37.90 -24.19 0.79
CA ILE A 778 -38.22 -24.50 -0.61
C ILE A 778 -37.22 -25.53 -1.14
N PRO A 779 -37.67 -26.67 -1.72
CA PRO A 779 -36.79 -27.74 -2.20
C PRO A 779 -35.98 -27.35 -3.45
N SER A 780 -36.54 -26.52 -4.34
CA SER A 780 -35.79 -25.88 -5.44
C SER A 780 -36.51 -24.64 -5.97
N ILE A 781 -35.72 -23.66 -6.41
CA ILE A 781 -36.15 -22.46 -7.16
C ILE A 781 -36.14 -22.75 -8.68
N GLY A 782 -35.58 -23.88 -9.12
CA GLY A 782 -35.92 -24.52 -10.39
C GLY A 782 -35.29 -23.94 -11.67
N SER A 783 -34.64 -22.78 -11.67
CA SER A 783 -34.08 -22.15 -12.88
C SER A 783 -32.75 -21.42 -12.63
N ILE A 784 -32.18 -20.83 -13.70
CA ILE A 784 -31.09 -19.83 -13.58
C ILE A 784 -31.73 -18.49 -13.20
N ILE A 785 -31.28 -17.90 -12.11
CA ILE A 785 -31.80 -16.61 -11.63
C ILE A 785 -30.99 -15.49 -12.28
N HIS A 786 -31.63 -14.66 -13.10
CA HIS A 786 -31.04 -13.48 -13.72
C HIS A 786 -31.07 -12.30 -12.75
N VAL A 787 -29.95 -12.00 -12.10
CA VAL A 787 -29.86 -10.93 -11.11
C VAL A 787 -30.05 -9.56 -11.78
N GLU A 788 -29.45 -9.36 -12.95
CA GLU A 788 -29.59 -8.15 -13.76
C GLU A 788 -31.05 -7.80 -14.06
N LYS A 789 -31.85 -8.80 -14.47
CA LYS A 789 -33.28 -8.61 -14.79
C LYS A 789 -34.10 -8.22 -13.55
N ILE A 790 -33.78 -8.76 -12.39
CA ILE A 790 -34.45 -8.42 -11.12
C ILE A 790 -34.17 -6.95 -10.77
N VAL A 791 -32.93 -6.49 -10.89
CA VAL A 791 -32.57 -5.08 -10.62
C VAL A 791 -33.26 -4.13 -11.61
N HIS A 792 -33.31 -4.46 -12.90
CA HIS A 792 -34.02 -3.63 -13.89
C HIS A 792 -35.53 -3.56 -13.62
N ILE A 793 -36.20 -4.70 -13.37
CA ILE A 793 -37.64 -4.71 -13.06
C ILE A 793 -37.94 -3.93 -11.77
N ALA A 794 -37.11 -4.08 -10.73
CA ALA A 794 -37.26 -3.33 -9.49
C ALA A 794 -37.07 -1.81 -9.70
N ASN A 795 -36.12 -1.41 -10.55
CA ASN A 795 -35.92 -0.02 -10.93
C ASN A 795 -37.12 0.54 -11.72
N ASP A 796 -37.64 -0.21 -12.70
CA ASP A 796 -38.81 0.20 -13.49
C ASP A 796 -40.08 0.34 -12.63
N MET A 797 -40.24 -0.51 -11.61
CA MET A 797 -41.31 -0.38 -10.62
C MET A 797 -41.09 0.88 -9.76
N PHE A 798 -39.89 1.08 -9.22
CA PHE A 798 -39.56 2.27 -8.43
C PHE A 798 -39.78 3.56 -9.24
N CYS A 799 -39.36 3.62 -10.50
CA CYS A 799 -39.58 4.78 -11.36
C CYS A 799 -41.07 5.08 -11.58
N LYS A 800 -41.94 4.07 -11.68
CA LYS A 800 -43.41 4.26 -11.75
C LYS A 800 -43.96 4.81 -10.44
N ASP A 801 -43.52 4.25 -9.31
CA ASP A 801 -43.91 4.67 -7.95
C ASP A 801 -43.39 6.08 -7.57
N GLN A 802 -42.47 6.67 -8.34
CA GLN A 802 -42.02 8.08 -8.17
C GLN A 802 -42.74 9.07 -9.11
N VAL A 803 -43.48 8.58 -10.10
CA VAL A 803 -44.28 9.38 -11.05
C VAL A 803 -45.77 9.41 -10.65
N THR A 804 -46.16 8.55 -9.69
CA THR A 804 -47.51 8.41 -9.15
C THR A 804 -47.64 9.11 -7.79
#